data_AF-A0A950CH67-F1
#
_entry.id   AF-A0A950CH67-F1
#
_cell.length_a   1.000
_cell.length_b   1.000
_cell.length_c   1.000
_cell.angle_alpha   90.00
_cell.angle_beta   90.00
_cell.angle_gamma   90.00
#
_symmetry.space_group_name_H-M   'P 1'
#
loop_
_entity.id
_entity.type
_entity.pdbx_description
1 polymer ?
#
loop_
_entity_poly.entity_id
_entity_poly.type
_entity_poly.pdbx_seq_one_letter_code
_entity_poly.pdbx_strand_id
1 'polypeptide(L)'
;MGRVYRPLVASLLAACLFIPAGVNGQPSGFPRYDHVFLLIEENEGFEQVIGNSYAPIMNALARDYGLATNYRGVADPSEPNYVAMLGGDFFGITSDDPYWFPGHTVQADNLMSQLDRARRSWRGYFQGMPYPGYRGYCYPDKCNGIPDADTQYVAKHNGIVNFANLQTPAEFRKMVPIEQLRDDLVRGTIADFSYIVPNECHDSHGAPPWCVDSNNFGTVQQNWLIAEMDKYAGYLVKQITSSALWQAGNSAIVITFDEGNEATSKIATIVITSHGPRRVKDNTSYNHYSLLASLQQTFGLGCLRHSCTVLPMAHLFAITGSTTVSTLPPPYLFPTSSDRISKQGAGLAAGKASLTGSGWQVVPSRNLSGQDNVLAAISAASFTDAWSVGTYYPGSSGVLATLAHHFDGTRWTAYQLPNVGMQENALLAVSMPSPNDAWAVGYYVDGKFKQRTLIEHFDGREWLVVPSPNPGRLQNILFGVAAISDNDVWAVGEAQDTNGCWQTLTEHWDGSSWSVVPAVNPGRTGNQLYAVKAITSDDVYAVGQRADNGFPNKALIEHWNGTAWNVVPGPTDVSASALPLGLTATPDSLTIVGQQETDTAPYTTYVATGAPHALSILKTPNAGAGENDLFAAETAADGSTWAVGWNIVPQTGNHDPLVLHGVSGIWSIVSSPRFAASSDSGFANITAIPGGGLWAVGVTSQTNGNYATLIEYHR
;
A
#
# COMPACT_ATOMS: atom_id res chain seq x y z
N MET A 1 13.90 -26.15 -69.35
CA MET A 1 14.35 -27.45 -69.87
C MET A 1 15.14 -27.22 -71.14
N GLY A 2 16.41 -27.63 -71.22
CA GLY A 2 17.24 -27.46 -72.43
C GLY A 2 18.76 -27.54 -72.25
N ARG A 3 19.25 -28.60 -71.58
CA ARG A 3 20.58 -29.28 -71.68
C ARG A 3 21.90 -28.49 -71.84
N VAL A 4 22.68 -28.48 -70.75
CA VAL A 4 24.05 -29.04 -70.53
C VAL A 4 25.03 -29.08 -71.71
N TYR A 5 26.23 -28.47 -71.54
CA TYR A 5 27.55 -29.10 -71.77
C TYR A 5 28.69 -28.33 -71.04
N ARG A 6 29.48 -29.05 -70.22
CA ARG A 6 30.86 -28.73 -69.80
C ARG A 6 31.78 -29.78 -70.44
N PRO A 7 33.04 -29.46 -70.81
CA PRO A 7 34.22 -29.82 -70.00
C PRO A 7 35.33 -28.73 -69.99
N LEU A 8 35.97 -28.40 -68.86
CA LEU A 8 37.27 -28.89 -68.31
C LEU A 8 38.49 -28.68 -69.23
N VAL A 9 39.44 -27.81 -68.84
CA VAL A 9 40.83 -28.13 -68.42
C VAL A 9 41.47 -26.90 -67.73
N ALA A 10 42.20 -27.17 -66.65
CA ALA A 10 42.87 -26.26 -65.74
C ALA A 10 44.18 -25.66 -66.29
N SER A 11 44.64 -24.53 -65.72
CA SER A 11 46.04 -24.34 -65.29
C SER A 11 46.30 -23.03 -64.50
N LEU A 12 46.81 -23.23 -63.29
CA LEU A 12 47.82 -22.49 -62.52
C LEU A 12 47.59 -21.04 -62.02
N LEU A 13 47.43 -20.99 -60.69
CA LEU A 13 47.69 -19.86 -59.78
C LEU A 13 49.17 -19.47 -59.75
N ALA A 14 49.43 -18.17 -59.63
CA ALA A 14 50.59 -17.63 -58.90
C ALA A 14 50.13 -16.41 -58.07
N ALA A 15 50.45 -16.47 -56.78
CA ALA A 15 50.02 -15.57 -55.74
C ALA A 15 50.80 -14.25 -55.71
N CYS A 16 50.13 -13.16 -55.30
CA CYS A 16 50.77 -12.06 -54.58
C CYS A 16 49.88 -11.69 -53.40
N LEU A 17 50.41 -11.97 -52.20
CA LEU A 17 49.84 -11.62 -50.91
C LEU A 17 49.82 -10.10 -50.74
N PHE A 18 48.64 -9.54 -50.54
CA PHE A 18 48.47 -8.37 -49.68
C PHE A 18 47.91 -8.88 -48.35
N ILE A 19 48.66 -8.66 -47.28
CA ILE A 19 48.23 -8.88 -45.90
C ILE A 19 47.59 -7.56 -45.44
N PRO A 20 46.26 -7.46 -45.27
CA PRO A 20 45.73 -6.59 -44.24
C PRO A 20 45.90 -7.33 -42.91
N ALA A 21 46.60 -6.68 -41.97
CA ALA A 21 46.75 -7.15 -40.60
C ALA A 21 45.40 -7.57 -40.04
N GLY A 22 45.31 -8.82 -39.59
CA GLY A 22 44.13 -9.33 -38.92
C GLY A 22 43.90 -8.56 -37.62
N VAL A 23 42.79 -7.83 -37.56
CA VAL A 23 42.16 -7.52 -36.29
C VAL A 23 41.32 -8.75 -35.93
N ASN A 24 41.98 -9.72 -35.31
CA ASN A 24 41.28 -10.65 -34.43
C ASN A 24 40.77 -9.81 -33.26
N GLY A 25 39.47 -9.53 -33.27
CA GLY A 25 38.79 -8.80 -32.22
C GLY A 25 37.32 -9.17 -32.19
N GLN A 26 37.02 -10.47 -32.04
CA GLN A 26 35.78 -10.85 -31.35
C GLN A 26 35.82 -10.17 -29.98
N PRO A 27 34.78 -9.42 -29.56
CA PRO A 27 34.73 -8.97 -28.18
C PRO A 27 34.82 -10.20 -27.27
N SER A 28 35.80 -10.16 -26.38
CA SER A 28 36.03 -11.10 -25.31
C SER A 28 34.86 -11.05 -24.31
N GLY A 29 33.83 -11.87 -24.51
CA GLY A 29 32.73 -12.05 -23.54
C GLY A 29 31.86 -10.82 -23.28
N PHE A 30 30.77 -11.02 -22.54
CA PHE A 30 29.94 -9.92 -22.04
C PHE A 30 30.73 -9.08 -21.02
N PRO A 31 30.54 -7.75 -20.99
CA PRO A 31 31.18 -6.86 -20.02
C PRO A 31 31.04 -7.31 -18.56
N ARG A 32 32.11 -7.15 -17.78
CA ARG A 32 32.16 -7.47 -16.35
C ARG A 32 32.07 -6.19 -15.53
N TYR A 33 31.16 -6.16 -14.57
CA TYR A 33 30.99 -5.04 -13.64
C TYR A 33 31.27 -5.52 -12.21
N ASP A 34 31.87 -4.64 -11.42
CA ASP A 34 32.11 -4.86 -10.00
C ASP A 34 30.80 -4.75 -9.22
N HIS A 35 29.94 -3.80 -9.62
CA HIS A 35 28.66 -3.53 -8.99
C HIS A 35 27.57 -3.27 -10.03
N VAL A 36 26.42 -3.93 -9.90
CA VAL A 36 25.22 -3.63 -10.67
C VAL A 36 24.07 -3.28 -9.73
N PHE A 37 23.48 -2.12 -9.95
CA PHE A 37 22.28 -1.64 -9.28
C PHE A 37 21.09 -1.85 -10.22
N LEU A 38 20.14 -2.68 -9.83
CA LEU A 38 18.86 -2.83 -10.52
C LEU A 38 17.82 -2.03 -9.75
N LEU A 39 17.37 -0.92 -10.31
CA LEU A 39 16.28 -0.08 -9.83
C LEU A 39 15.02 -0.44 -10.63
N ILE A 40 13.97 -0.86 -9.93
CA ILE A 40 12.72 -1.30 -10.53
C ILE A 40 11.63 -0.33 -10.07
N GLU A 41 10.97 0.28 -11.05
CA GLU A 41 9.80 1.13 -10.91
C GLU A 41 8.56 0.33 -11.39
N GLU A 42 7.38 0.92 -11.34
CA GLU A 42 6.07 0.25 -11.49
C GLU A 42 5.18 0.90 -12.56
N ASN A 43 4.42 0.05 -13.26
CA ASN A 43 3.18 0.35 -14.00
C ASN A 43 3.19 1.57 -14.94
N GLU A 44 4.28 1.78 -15.69
CA GLU A 44 4.36 2.84 -16.70
C GLU A 44 4.89 2.36 -18.06
N GLY A 45 4.08 2.58 -19.10
CA GLY A 45 4.47 2.35 -20.48
C GLY A 45 5.54 3.33 -20.96
N PHE A 46 6.27 2.93 -22.00
CA PHE A 46 7.45 3.65 -22.52
C PHE A 46 7.17 5.13 -22.81
N GLU A 47 6.05 5.45 -23.45
CA GLU A 47 5.69 6.84 -23.83
C GLU A 47 5.09 7.64 -22.66
N GLN A 48 4.70 6.99 -21.56
CA GLN A 48 4.29 7.68 -20.33
C GLN A 48 5.51 8.27 -19.62
N VAL A 49 6.69 7.65 -19.75
CA VAL A 49 7.94 8.15 -19.13
C VAL A 49 8.81 8.91 -20.13
N ILE A 50 9.15 8.28 -21.25
CA ILE A 50 10.08 8.85 -22.23
C ILE A 50 9.35 9.88 -23.10
N GLY A 51 9.88 11.10 -23.14
CA GLY A 51 9.26 12.26 -23.79
C GLY A 51 8.34 13.08 -22.87
N ASN A 52 8.00 12.57 -21.67
CA ASN A 52 7.09 13.24 -20.75
C ASN A 52 7.77 14.41 -20.00
N SER A 53 7.17 15.60 -20.04
CA SER A 53 7.68 16.78 -19.33
C SER A 53 7.67 16.67 -17.80
N TYR A 54 6.88 15.76 -17.24
CA TYR A 54 6.86 15.47 -15.81
C TYR A 54 8.01 14.55 -15.37
N ALA A 55 8.70 13.89 -16.30
CA ALA A 55 9.88 13.06 -16.05
C ALA A 55 11.18 13.66 -16.64
N PRO A 56 11.59 14.90 -16.25
CA PRO A 56 12.74 15.55 -16.85
C PRO A 56 14.07 14.81 -16.61
N ILE A 57 14.23 14.11 -15.48
CA ILE A 57 15.46 13.39 -15.13
C ILE A 57 15.60 12.12 -15.96
N MET A 58 14.56 11.28 -16.06
CA MET A 58 14.53 10.08 -16.90
C MET A 58 14.81 10.42 -18.35
N ASN A 59 14.22 11.52 -18.86
CA ASN A 59 14.50 12.01 -20.20
C ASN A 59 15.97 12.44 -20.40
N ALA A 60 16.58 13.06 -19.39
CA ALA A 60 17.99 13.40 -19.43
C ALA A 60 18.89 12.16 -19.44
N LEU A 61 18.59 11.17 -18.58
CA LEU A 61 19.32 9.92 -18.50
C LEU A 61 19.21 9.11 -19.80
N ALA A 62 18.00 8.95 -20.34
CA ALA A 62 17.73 8.26 -21.60
C ALA A 62 18.43 8.92 -22.81
N ARG A 63 18.58 10.25 -22.79
CA ARG A 63 19.31 11.01 -23.82
C ARG A 63 20.82 10.85 -23.71
N ASP A 64 21.36 10.75 -22.50
CA ASP A 64 22.80 10.82 -22.26
C ASP A 64 23.47 9.44 -22.15
N TYR A 65 22.73 8.39 -21.78
CA TYR A 65 23.23 7.02 -21.59
C TYR A 65 22.66 6.04 -22.64
N GLY A 66 22.42 4.78 -22.25
CA GLY A 66 21.79 3.76 -23.07
C GLY A 66 20.29 3.66 -22.81
N LEU A 67 19.47 3.68 -23.86
CA LEU A 67 18.02 3.48 -23.80
C LEU A 67 17.63 2.28 -24.66
N ALA A 68 16.97 1.28 -24.08
CA ALA A 68 16.29 0.25 -24.84
C ALA A 68 14.91 0.78 -25.30
N THR A 69 14.70 0.91 -26.61
CA THR A 69 13.45 1.46 -27.19
C THR A 69 12.41 0.38 -27.51
N ASN A 70 12.74 -0.89 -27.25
CA ASN A 70 11.88 -2.04 -27.51
C ASN A 70 12.07 -3.12 -26.42
N TYR A 71 11.94 -2.69 -25.17
CA TYR A 71 11.89 -3.57 -24.00
C TYR A 71 10.43 -3.79 -23.59
N ARG A 72 10.05 -5.01 -23.17
CA ARG A 72 8.71 -5.35 -22.68
C ARG A 72 8.73 -6.13 -21.38
N GLY A 73 7.66 -6.00 -20.59
CA GLY A 73 7.33 -6.96 -19.53
C GLY A 73 7.07 -8.37 -20.09
N VAL A 74 6.82 -9.34 -19.20
CA VAL A 74 6.56 -10.73 -19.60
C VAL A 74 5.29 -11.33 -19.01
N ALA A 75 4.69 -10.69 -18.01
CA ALA A 75 3.48 -11.13 -17.32
C ALA A 75 2.68 -9.92 -16.82
N ASP A 76 1.51 -10.19 -16.24
CA ASP A 76 0.58 -9.24 -15.61
C ASP A 76 -0.26 -10.10 -14.65
N PRO A 77 -0.39 -9.76 -13.36
CA PRO A 77 0.06 -8.51 -12.68
C PRO A 77 1.56 -8.47 -12.32
N SER A 78 1.96 -7.51 -11.48
CA SER A 78 3.34 -7.11 -11.17
C SER A 78 4.22 -8.22 -10.60
N GLU A 79 3.75 -8.97 -9.59
CA GLU A 79 4.55 -9.98 -8.88
C GLU A 79 5.23 -11.00 -9.83
N PRO A 80 4.52 -11.58 -10.82
CA PRO A 80 5.12 -12.37 -11.91
C PRO A 80 6.36 -11.77 -12.58
N ASN A 81 6.40 -10.46 -12.85
CA ASN A 81 7.52 -9.81 -13.53
C ASN A 81 8.75 -9.72 -12.63
N TYR A 82 8.56 -9.40 -11.36
CA TYR A 82 9.63 -9.44 -10.35
C TYR A 82 10.27 -10.83 -10.22
N VAL A 83 9.44 -11.87 -10.19
CA VAL A 83 9.92 -13.26 -10.17
C VAL A 83 10.65 -13.61 -11.46
N ALA A 84 10.12 -13.19 -12.62
CA ALA A 84 10.72 -13.44 -13.93
C ALA A 84 12.11 -12.81 -14.09
N MET A 85 12.33 -11.58 -13.58
CA MET A 85 13.63 -10.90 -13.60
C MET A 85 14.71 -11.66 -12.82
N LEU A 86 14.33 -12.50 -11.84
CA LEU A 86 15.27 -13.20 -10.96
C LEU A 86 15.40 -14.70 -11.25
N GLY A 87 14.32 -15.36 -11.66
CA GLY A 87 14.25 -16.81 -11.89
C GLY A 87 14.25 -17.22 -13.37
N GLY A 88 14.01 -16.29 -14.29
CA GLY A 88 13.96 -16.56 -15.73
C GLY A 88 12.66 -17.23 -16.20
N ASP A 89 11.63 -17.22 -15.36
CA ASP A 89 10.28 -17.77 -15.53
C ASP A 89 9.41 -17.14 -14.41
N PHE A 90 8.12 -16.94 -14.62
CA PHE A 90 7.18 -16.51 -13.56
C PHE A 90 6.49 -17.73 -12.88
N PHE A 91 6.84 -18.95 -13.29
CA PHE A 91 6.49 -20.22 -12.63
C PHE A 91 4.98 -20.47 -12.46
N GLY A 92 4.16 -19.83 -13.28
CA GLY A 92 2.71 -19.98 -13.25
C GLY A 92 2.00 -19.10 -12.21
N ILE A 93 2.70 -18.14 -11.60
CA ILE A 93 2.08 -17.07 -10.79
C ILE A 93 1.24 -16.18 -11.72
N THR A 94 0.03 -15.85 -11.30
CA THR A 94 -0.97 -15.10 -12.10
C THR A 94 -1.78 -14.09 -11.28
N SER A 95 -1.38 -13.81 -10.05
CA SER A 95 -1.97 -12.83 -9.14
C SER A 95 -0.84 -12.17 -8.33
N ASP A 96 -1.19 -11.15 -7.55
CA ASP A 96 -0.31 -10.47 -6.60
C ASP A 96 -0.51 -10.96 -5.15
N ASP A 97 -1.07 -12.17 -4.98
CA ASP A 97 -1.32 -12.73 -3.64
C ASP A 97 -0.01 -12.87 -2.84
N PRO A 98 -0.07 -12.90 -1.49
CA PRO A 98 1.13 -13.00 -0.67
C PRO A 98 2.08 -14.13 -1.11
N TYR A 99 3.39 -13.91 -1.08
CA TYR A 99 4.38 -14.87 -1.58
C TYR A 99 4.33 -16.29 -0.95
N TRP A 100 3.65 -16.45 0.19
CA TRP A 100 3.38 -17.73 0.88
C TRP A 100 2.05 -18.39 0.51
N PHE A 101 1.20 -17.73 -0.27
CA PHE A 101 -0.06 -18.31 -0.75
C PHE A 101 0.20 -19.51 -1.67
N PRO A 102 -0.70 -20.50 -1.73
CA PRO A 102 -0.54 -21.66 -2.59
C PRO A 102 -0.37 -21.24 -4.06
N GLY A 103 0.80 -21.55 -4.65
CA GLY A 103 1.14 -21.18 -6.03
C GLY A 103 2.20 -20.09 -6.15
N HIS A 104 2.47 -19.32 -5.09
CA HIS A 104 3.38 -18.16 -5.13
C HIS A 104 4.80 -18.46 -4.63
N THR A 105 4.94 -19.53 -3.82
CA THR A 105 6.26 -19.99 -3.36
C THR A 105 6.95 -20.84 -4.41
N VAL A 106 8.05 -20.32 -4.96
CA VAL A 106 8.84 -20.91 -6.04
C VAL A 106 9.94 -21.82 -5.49
N GLN A 107 9.94 -23.08 -5.94
CA GLN A 107 10.96 -24.09 -5.63
C GLN A 107 11.96 -24.24 -6.78
N ALA A 108 12.74 -23.19 -7.06
CA ALA A 108 13.67 -23.15 -8.18
C ALA A 108 14.96 -22.37 -7.87
N ASP A 109 16.00 -22.63 -8.66
CA ASP A 109 17.21 -21.79 -8.68
C ASP A 109 16.87 -20.37 -9.16
N ASN A 110 17.59 -19.39 -8.62
CA ASN A 110 17.40 -17.97 -8.90
C ASN A 110 18.75 -17.23 -8.92
N LEU A 111 18.74 -15.97 -9.36
CA LEU A 111 19.94 -15.14 -9.44
C LEU A 111 20.71 -15.08 -8.11
N MET A 112 20.02 -14.90 -6.98
CA MET A 112 20.65 -14.79 -5.65
C MET A 112 21.37 -16.08 -5.27
N SER A 113 20.75 -17.24 -5.51
CA SER A 113 21.37 -18.55 -5.24
C SER A 113 22.57 -18.80 -6.16
N GLN A 114 22.56 -18.29 -7.39
CA GLN A 114 23.71 -18.32 -8.28
C GLN A 114 24.85 -17.41 -7.78
N LEU A 115 24.53 -16.20 -7.32
CA LEU A 115 25.50 -15.26 -6.74
C LEU A 115 26.16 -15.82 -5.48
N ASP A 116 25.37 -16.38 -4.54
CA ASP A 116 25.89 -17.00 -3.32
C ASP A 116 26.87 -18.17 -3.66
N ARG A 117 26.51 -19.03 -4.63
CA ARG A 117 27.40 -20.10 -5.12
C ARG A 117 28.68 -19.57 -5.77
N ALA A 118 28.58 -18.44 -6.47
CA ALA A 118 29.71 -17.76 -7.09
C ALA A 118 30.53 -16.89 -6.10
N ARG A 119 30.14 -16.87 -4.82
CA ARG A 119 30.72 -16.00 -3.77
C ARG A 119 30.66 -14.51 -4.15
N ARG A 120 29.56 -14.12 -4.77
CA ARG A 120 29.20 -12.74 -5.08
C ARG A 120 28.13 -12.29 -4.10
N SER A 121 28.36 -11.12 -3.52
CA SER A 121 27.45 -10.53 -2.54
C SER A 121 26.23 -9.94 -3.22
N TRP A 122 25.08 -10.04 -2.56
CA TRP A 122 23.85 -9.39 -3.00
C TRP A 122 23.14 -8.75 -1.80
N ARG A 123 22.37 -7.68 -2.07
CA ARG A 123 21.53 -6.99 -1.09
C ARG A 123 20.27 -6.45 -1.75
N GLY A 124 19.15 -6.58 -1.06
CA GLY A 124 17.88 -5.96 -1.44
C GLY A 124 17.63 -4.70 -0.61
N TYR A 125 17.28 -3.59 -1.25
CA TYR A 125 16.98 -2.31 -0.62
C TYR A 125 15.55 -1.91 -0.98
N PHE A 126 14.69 -1.84 0.03
CA PHE A 126 13.25 -1.64 -0.15
C PHE A 126 12.82 -0.40 0.62
N GLN A 127 12.26 0.60 -0.06
CA GLN A 127 11.75 1.77 0.63
C GLN A 127 10.45 1.42 1.36
N GLY A 128 10.19 2.05 2.50
CA GLY A 128 9.03 1.73 3.34
C GLY A 128 9.17 0.41 4.11
N MET A 129 10.18 -0.43 3.83
CA MET A 129 10.44 -1.62 4.65
C MET A 129 10.80 -1.19 6.07
N PRO A 130 10.13 -1.71 7.12
CA PRO A 130 10.28 -1.18 8.47
C PRO A 130 11.60 -1.54 9.14
N TYR A 131 12.15 -2.72 8.82
CA TYR A 131 13.40 -3.20 9.38
C TYR A 131 14.01 -4.32 8.51
N PRO A 132 15.33 -4.59 8.65
CA PRO A 132 15.99 -5.68 7.94
C PRO A 132 15.34 -7.05 8.17
N GLY A 133 15.01 -7.73 7.08
CA GLY A 133 14.38 -9.05 7.11
C GLY A 133 12.91 -9.04 7.53
N TYR A 134 12.21 -7.91 7.32
CA TYR A 134 10.76 -7.86 7.39
C TYR A 134 10.13 -8.94 6.50
N ARG A 135 9.18 -9.69 7.06
CA ARG A 135 8.52 -10.84 6.41
C ARG A 135 7.05 -10.61 6.11
N GLY A 136 6.50 -9.51 6.61
CA GLY A 136 5.10 -9.17 6.41
C GLY A 136 4.81 -8.87 4.94
N TYR A 137 3.52 -8.96 4.60
CA TYR A 137 3.05 -8.74 3.25
C TYR A 137 3.18 -7.27 2.85
N CYS A 138 2.96 -6.34 3.79
CA CYS A 138 3.05 -4.91 3.54
C CYS A 138 3.23 -4.07 4.82
N TYR A 139 3.75 -2.84 4.72
CA TYR A 139 3.98 -1.91 5.86
C TYR A 139 3.70 -0.43 5.50
N PRO A 140 3.16 0.43 6.41
CA PRO A 140 2.91 0.26 7.85
C PRO A 140 1.64 -0.51 8.25
N ASP A 141 0.60 -0.50 7.44
CA ASP A 141 -0.68 -1.14 7.75
C ASP A 141 -0.90 -2.43 6.95
N LYS A 142 -1.99 -3.14 7.26
CA LYS A 142 -2.43 -4.29 6.49
C LYS A 142 -2.98 -3.85 5.14
N CYS A 143 -2.72 -4.68 4.13
CA CYS A 143 -3.43 -4.73 2.87
C CYS A 143 -4.85 -5.26 3.13
N ASN A 144 -5.71 -4.41 3.68
CA ASN A 144 -7.02 -4.74 4.25
C ASN A 144 -8.15 -4.40 3.28
N GLY A 145 -8.61 -5.38 2.50
CA GLY A 145 -10.03 -5.61 2.19
C GLY A 145 -10.86 -4.57 1.41
N ILE A 146 -10.59 -3.28 1.47
CA ILE A 146 -10.92 -2.35 0.39
C ILE A 146 -9.85 -2.61 -0.69
N PRO A 147 -10.15 -2.61 -2.01
CA PRO A 147 -9.09 -2.73 -3.00
C PRO A 147 -8.10 -1.62 -2.73
N ASP A 148 -6.90 -2.02 -2.35
CA ASP A 148 -5.76 -1.15 -2.13
C ASP A 148 -6.06 0.03 -1.21
N ALA A 149 -6.14 -0.19 0.10
CA ALA A 149 -6.10 0.89 1.09
C ALA A 149 -4.89 0.66 2.01
N ASP A 150 -3.78 1.31 1.62
CA ASP A 150 -2.52 1.53 2.34
C ASP A 150 -1.46 0.45 2.14
N THR A 151 -0.32 0.80 1.52
CA THR A 151 1.03 0.58 2.12
C THR A 151 2.16 1.17 1.28
N GLN A 152 3.25 1.56 1.96
CA GLN A 152 4.47 2.01 1.29
C GLN A 152 5.25 0.80 0.76
N TYR A 153 5.54 -0.16 1.63
CA TYR A 153 6.21 -1.39 1.22
C TYR A 153 5.18 -2.47 0.97
N VAL A 154 5.28 -3.13 -0.19
CA VAL A 154 4.53 -4.35 -0.52
C VAL A 154 5.47 -5.47 -0.95
N ALA A 155 5.18 -6.69 -0.51
CA ALA A 155 5.99 -7.86 -0.80
C ALA A 155 5.86 -8.30 -2.27
N LYS A 156 4.77 -7.93 -2.97
CA LYS A 156 4.61 -8.21 -4.41
C LYS A 156 5.69 -7.55 -5.27
N HIS A 157 6.23 -6.39 -4.85
CA HIS A 157 7.38 -5.74 -5.52
C HIS A 157 8.73 -6.34 -5.08
N ASN A 158 8.74 -7.38 -4.25
CA ASN A 158 9.93 -8.06 -3.76
C ASN A 158 9.99 -9.51 -4.25
N GLY A 159 10.34 -9.72 -5.51
CA GLY A 159 10.44 -11.07 -6.09
C GLY A 159 11.46 -12.00 -5.40
N ILE A 160 12.32 -11.49 -4.50
CA ILE A 160 13.27 -12.31 -3.74
C ILE A 160 12.51 -13.23 -2.76
N VAL A 161 11.42 -12.76 -2.16
CA VAL A 161 10.70 -13.51 -1.12
C VAL A 161 9.90 -14.68 -1.68
N ASN A 162 9.60 -14.71 -2.97
CA ASN A 162 8.94 -15.84 -3.62
C ASN A 162 9.77 -17.12 -3.63
N PHE A 163 11.10 -17.03 -3.61
CA PHE A 163 11.94 -18.21 -3.70
C PHE A 163 12.13 -18.88 -2.33
N ALA A 164 11.65 -20.12 -2.19
CA ALA A 164 11.65 -20.84 -0.92
C ALA A 164 13.04 -20.95 -0.26
N ASN A 165 14.10 -21.07 -1.07
CA ASN A 165 15.48 -21.15 -0.57
C ASN A 165 16.04 -19.80 -0.06
N LEU A 166 15.32 -18.69 -0.25
CA LEU A 166 15.65 -17.36 0.24
C LEU A 166 14.77 -16.91 1.41
N GLN A 167 13.79 -17.74 1.82
CA GLN A 167 12.91 -17.46 2.95
C GLN A 167 13.50 -17.87 4.31
N THR A 168 14.83 -17.90 4.45
CA THR A 168 15.48 -18.18 5.75
C THR A 168 15.87 -16.88 6.46
N PRO A 169 15.99 -16.89 7.82
CA PRO A 169 16.40 -15.70 8.56
C PRO A 169 17.74 -15.09 8.08
N ALA A 170 18.65 -15.88 7.52
CA ALA A 170 19.92 -15.36 7.03
C ALA A 170 19.77 -14.55 5.74
N GLU A 171 18.95 -15.02 4.81
CA GLU A 171 18.68 -14.37 3.53
C GLU A 171 17.73 -13.18 3.72
N PHE A 172 16.71 -13.29 4.57
CA PHE A 172 15.86 -12.15 4.92
C PHE A 172 16.67 -10.98 5.47
N ARG A 173 17.70 -11.21 6.31
CA ARG A 173 18.58 -10.14 6.81
C ARG A 173 19.40 -9.42 5.72
N LYS A 174 19.47 -9.95 4.49
CA LYS A 174 20.08 -9.28 3.34
C LYS A 174 19.09 -8.34 2.63
N MET A 175 17.83 -8.32 3.03
CA MET A 175 16.79 -7.38 2.59
C MET A 175 16.65 -6.30 3.66
N VAL A 176 16.83 -5.03 3.29
CA VAL A 176 16.98 -3.93 4.23
C VAL A 176 16.15 -2.71 3.80
N PRO A 177 15.79 -1.82 4.74
CA PRO A 177 15.25 -0.50 4.41
C PRO A 177 16.20 0.27 3.49
N ILE A 178 15.65 1.00 2.52
CA ILE A 178 16.42 1.66 1.45
C ILE A 178 17.45 2.67 1.97
N GLU A 179 17.24 3.24 3.16
CA GLU A 179 18.15 4.19 3.80
C GLU A 179 19.54 3.58 4.03
N GLN A 180 19.61 2.24 4.18
CA GLN A 180 20.85 1.50 4.31
C GLN A 180 21.75 1.64 3.06
N LEU A 181 21.19 1.92 1.88
CA LEU A 181 21.95 2.14 0.64
C LEU A 181 22.95 3.28 0.82
N ARG A 182 22.55 4.38 1.47
CA ARG A 182 23.43 5.53 1.73
C ARG A 182 24.61 5.14 2.59
N ASP A 183 24.30 4.43 3.65
CA ASP A 183 25.27 3.94 4.62
C ASP A 183 26.29 3.00 3.97
N ASP A 184 25.83 2.08 3.12
CA ASP A 184 26.68 1.10 2.44
C ASP A 184 27.55 1.76 1.35
N LEU A 185 27.03 2.76 0.63
CA LEU A 185 27.80 3.57 -0.32
C LEU A 185 28.90 4.38 0.37
N VAL A 186 28.61 4.99 1.53
CA VAL A 186 29.58 5.79 2.29
C VAL A 186 30.66 4.90 2.92
N ARG A 187 30.28 3.73 3.43
CA ARG A 187 31.23 2.78 4.06
C ARG A 187 32.01 1.95 3.04
N GLY A 188 31.61 1.94 1.78
CA GLY A 188 32.20 1.10 0.73
C GLY A 188 31.88 -0.39 0.91
N THR A 189 30.73 -0.71 1.51
CA THR A 189 30.27 -2.08 1.79
C THR A 189 29.13 -2.52 0.87
N ILE A 190 28.94 -1.82 -0.25
CA ILE A 190 27.90 -2.15 -1.23
C ILE A 190 28.14 -3.55 -1.83
N ALA A 191 27.05 -4.26 -2.10
CA ALA A 191 27.10 -5.60 -2.68
C ALA A 191 27.48 -5.58 -4.18
N ASP A 192 27.97 -6.71 -4.71
CA ASP A 192 28.20 -6.90 -6.16
C ASP A 192 26.88 -6.70 -6.93
N PHE A 193 25.76 -7.21 -6.40
CA PHE A 193 24.42 -6.98 -6.94
C PHE A 193 23.52 -6.28 -5.91
N SER A 194 22.99 -5.12 -6.28
CA SER A 194 22.05 -4.35 -5.46
C SER A 194 20.69 -4.33 -6.15
N TYR A 195 19.69 -4.93 -5.52
CA TYR A 195 18.29 -4.93 -5.95
C TYR A 195 17.56 -3.82 -5.21
N ILE A 196 17.02 -2.84 -5.92
CA ILE A 196 16.49 -1.60 -5.35
C ILE A 196 15.06 -1.43 -5.83
N VAL A 197 14.14 -1.30 -4.88
CA VAL A 197 12.72 -1.14 -5.12
C VAL A 197 12.24 0.04 -4.26
N PRO A 198 11.83 1.16 -4.87
CA PRO A 198 11.13 2.24 -4.17
C PRO A 198 9.81 1.75 -3.58
N ASN A 199 9.15 2.60 -2.81
CA ASN A 199 7.85 2.29 -2.23
C ASN A 199 6.77 2.70 -3.23
N GLU A 200 5.52 2.30 -2.99
CA GLU A 200 4.43 2.58 -3.93
C GLU A 200 4.27 4.09 -4.23
N CYS A 201 4.71 4.98 -3.32
CA CYS A 201 4.64 6.42 -3.53
C CYS A 201 5.64 6.95 -4.56
N HIS A 202 6.73 6.22 -4.75
CA HIS A 202 7.90 6.67 -5.50
C HIS A 202 8.29 5.72 -6.64
N ASP A 203 7.64 4.57 -6.76
CA ASP A 203 7.81 3.65 -7.90
C ASP A 203 6.87 3.95 -9.06
N SER A 204 6.00 4.96 -8.94
CA SER A 204 4.89 5.32 -9.85
C SER A 204 3.67 4.40 -9.86
N HIS A 205 3.59 3.41 -8.97
CA HIS A 205 2.40 2.58 -8.78
C HIS A 205 1.28 3.35 -8.06
N GLY A 206 1.62 3.88 -6.89
CA GLY A 206 0.67 4.21 -5.85
C GLY A 206 0.44 5.70 -5.66
N ALA A 207 -0.79 6.16 -5.87
CA ALA A 207 -1.12 7.55 -5.73
C ALA A 207 -1.39 8.00 -4.29
N PRO A 208 -1.10 9.26 -3.92
CA PRO A 208 -1.53 9.84 -2.66
C PRO A 208 -3.04 9.78 -2.60
N PRO A 209 -3.60 9.58 -1.41
CA PRO A 209 -3.04 9.67 -0.06
C PRO A 209 -2.25 8.45 0.41
N TRP A 210 -2.58 7.28 -0.12
CA TRP A 210 -2.21 6.00 0.47
C TRP A 210 -1.08 5.28 -0.25
N CYS A 211 -0.61 5.90 -1.33
CA CYS A 211 0.28 5.30 -2.29
C CYS A 211 -0.30 3.98 -2.77
N VAL A 212 -1.53 4.05 -3.25
CA VAL A 212 -2.38 2.93 -3.63
C VAL A 212 -2.51 2.89 -5.15
N ASP A 213 -2.52 1.69 -5.73
CA ASP A 213 -2.75 1.52 -7.17
C ASP A 213 -3.97 2.31 -7.60
N SER A 214 -3.73 3.36 -8.38
CA SER A 214 -4.81 4.23 -8.81
C SER A 214 -5.40 3.80 -10.14
N ASN A 215 -4.76 2.90 -10.90
CA ASN A 215 -5.10 2.55 -12.29
C ASN A 215 -5.52 3.76 -13.16
N ASN A 216 -5.04 4.96 -12.81
CA ASN A 216 -5.64 6.24 -13.20
C ASN A 216 -4.87 6.87 -14.37
N PHE A 217 -4.96 6.22 -15.53
CA PHE A 217 -4.26 6.64 -16.75
C PHE A 217 -4.72 8.02 -17.28
N GLY A 218 -3.77 8.87 -17.65
CA GLY A 218 -3.99 10.18 -18.24
C GLY A 218 -4.47 11.27 -17.27
N THR A 219 -4.48 10.98 -15.97
CA THR A 219 -4.99 11.89 -14.93
C THR A 219 -3.90 12.84 -14.41
N VAL A 220 -4.29 13.87 -13.65
CA VAL A 220 -3.34 14.72 -12.91
C VAL A 220 -2.56 13.91 -11.86
N GLN A 221 -3.19 12.88 -11.30
CA GLN A 221 -2.62 11.98 -10.32
C GLN A 221 -1.49 11.12 -10.90
N GLN A 222 -1.69 10.50 -12.08
CA GLN A 222 -0.61 9.78 -12.77
C GLN A 222 0.56 10.72 -13.11
N ASN A 223 0.29 11.93 -13.60
CA ASN A 223 1.36 12.87 -13.89
C ASN A 223 2.16 13.23 -12.63
N TRP A 224 1.50 13.30 -11.47
CA TRP A 224 2.16 13.50 -10.17
C TRP A 224 3.07 12.33 -9.82
N LEU A 225 2.56 11.11 -9.97
CA LEU A 225 3.32 9.87 -9.72
C LEU A 225 4.59 9.83 -10.56
N ILE A 226 4.48 10.10 -11.85
CA ILE A 226 5.62 10.13 -12.77
C ILE A 226 6.68 11.15 -12.32
N ALA A 227 6.28 12.32 -11.78
CA ALA A 227 7.27 13.29 -11.31
C ALA A 227 7.89 12.94 -9.95
N GLU A 228 7.15 12.33 -9.04
CA GLU A 228 7.73 11.87 -7.77
C GLU A 228 8.66 10.68 -7.99
N MET A 229 8.31 9.74 -8.88
CA MET A 229 9.23 8.69 -9.35
C MET A 229 10.47 9.28 -10.01
N ASP A 230 10.32 10.19 -10.98
CA ASP A 230 11.45 10.83 -11.67
C ASP A 230 12.43 11.50 -10.68
N LYS A 231 11.88 12.19 -9.69
CA LYS A 231 12.61 12.86 -8.63
C LYS A 231 13.32 11.87 -7.70
N TYR A 232 12.65 10.81 -7.26
CA TYR A 232 13.22 9.86 -6.31
C TYR A 232 14.27 8.95 -6.97
N ALA A 233 13.96 8.38 -8.14
CA ALA A 233 14.92 7.64 -8.95
C ALA A 233 16.13 8.53 -9.32
N GLY A 234 15.89 9.80 -9.66
CA GLY A 234 16.95 10.80 -9.86
C GLY A 234 17.82 11.04 -8.62
N TYR A 235 17.23 11.07 -7.42
CA TYR A 235 17.95 11.15 -6.15
C TYR A 235 18.84 9.92 -5.94
N LEU A 236 18.32 8.70 -6.15
CA LEU A 236 19.08 7.45 -6.02
C LEU A 236 20.24 7.38 -7.03
N VAL A 237 19.99 7.70 -8.31
CA VAL A 237 21.03 7.76 -9.35
C VAL A 237 22.11 8.76 -8.96
N LYS A 238 21.74 9.95 -8.48
CA LYS A 238 22.72 10.96 -8.03
C LYS A 238 23.52 10.47 -6.82
N GLN A 239 22.88 9.81 -5.86
CA GLN A 239 23.52 9.24 -4.69
C GLN A 239 24.56 8.17 -5.07
N ILE A 240 24.22 7.27 -5.98
CA ILE A 240 25.12 6.22 -6.48
C ILE A 240 26.28 6.83 -7.29
N THR A 241 25.97 7.66 -8.28
CA THR A 241 26.96 8.22 -9.22
C THR A 241 27.94 9.23 -8.59
N SER A 242 27.57 9.81 -7.44
CA SER A 242 28.45 10.68 -6.65
C SER A 242 29.32 9.93 -5.63
N SER A 243 29.12 8.63 -5.43
CA SER A 243 29.89 7.83 -4.49
C SER A 243 31.34 7.61 -4.93
N ALA A 244 32.25 7.40 -3.98
CA ALA A 244 33.64 7.06 -4.27
C ALA A 244 33.77 5.75 -5.06
N LEU A 245 32.86 4.81 -4.82
CA LEU A 245 32.80 3.53 -5.51
C LEU A 245 32.52 3.70 -7.01
N TRP A 246 31.56 4.55 -7.39
CA TRP A 246 31.27 4.83 -8.79
C TRP A 246 32.47 5.44 -9.52
N GLN A 247 33.22 6.32 -8.85
CA GLN A 247 34.39 6.98 -9.41
C GLN A 247 35.58 6.02 -9.59
N ALA A 248 35.74 5.05 -8.69
CA ALA A 248 36.88 4.13 -8.67
C ALA A 248 36.62 2.81 -9.43
N GLY A 249 35.38 2.35 -9.48
CA GLY A 249 35.01 1.01 -9.98
C GLY A 249 34.33 1.01 -11.35
N ASN A 250 34.05 -0.21 -11.83
CA ASN A 250 33.19 -0.42 -12.99
C ASN A 250 31.78 -0.80 -12.52
N SER A 251 30.85 0.14 -12.63
CA SER A 251 29.49 -0.01 -12.11
C SER A 251 28.43 0.29 -13.17
N ALA A 252 27.28 -0.34 -13.04
CA ALA A 252 26.11 -0.06 -13.87
C ALA A 252 24.86 0.13 -13.00
N ILE A 253 23.97 1.02 -13.43
CA ILE A 253 22.60 1.15 -12.94
C ILE A 253 21.68 0.77 -14.11
N VAL A 254 20.75 -0.13 -13.87
CA VAL A 254 19.62 -0.41 -14.76
C VAL A 254 18.39 0.15 -14.08
N ILE A 255 17.69 1.06 -14.76
CA ILE A 255 16.35 1.50 -14.37
C ILE A 255 15.39 0.82 -15.34
N THR A 256 14.41 0.09 -14.82
CA THR A 256 13.36 -0.57 -15.60
C THR A 256 12.05 -0.51 -14.84
N PHE A 257 10.96 -0.90 -15.50
CA PHE A 257 9.66 -1.12 -14.88
C PHE A 257 9.38 -2.64 -14.85
N ASP A 258 8.41 -3.06 -14.08
CA ASP A 258 7.81 -4.40 -14.11
C ASP A 258 6.99 -4.59 -15.40
N GLU A 259 6.02 -3.72 -15.65
CA GLU A 259 5.18 -3.69 -16.83
C GLU A 259 4.71 -2.27 -17.15
N GLY A 260 3.92 -2.14 -18.21
CA GLY A 260 3.02 -1.00 -18.36
C GLY A 260 1.60 -1.50 -18.11
N ASN A 261 0.62 -0.96 -18.80
CA ASN A 261 -0.79 -1.31 -18.56
C ASN A 261 -1.20 -2.76 -18.94
N GLU A 262 -0.28 -3.57 -19.46
CA GLU A 262 -0.54 -4.94 -19.93
C GLU A 262 0.79 -5.71 -19.94
N ALA A 263 0.73 -7.04 -19.83
CA ALA A 263 1.91 -7.92 -19.84
C ALA A 263 2.88 -7.72 -20.99
N THR A 264 2.39 -7.26 -22.15
CA THR A 264 3.20 -7.07 -23.34
C THR A 264 3.61 -5.62 -23.55
N SER A 265 3.24 -4.70 -22.66
CA SER A 265 3.51 -3.26 -22.81
C SER A 265 5.00 -3.00 -23.00
N LYS A 266 5.31 -2.03 -23.87
CA LYS A 266 6.67 -1.52 -23.95
C LYS A 266 6.92 -0.68 -22.72
N ILE A 267 8.06 -0.88 -22.07
CA ILE A 267 8.44 -0.13 -20.86
C ILE A 267 9.75 0.59 -21.06
N ALA A 268 9.98 1.64 -20.27
CA ALA A 268 11.24 2.37 -20.29
C ALA A 268 12.34 1.54 -19.61
N THR A 269 13.46 1.32 -20.31
CA THR A 269 14.64 0.70 -19.70
C THR A 269 15.90 1.47 -20.06
N ILE A 270 16.55 2.02 -19.03
CA ILE A 270 17.73 2.88 -19.16
C ILE A 270 18.92 2.18 -18.50
N VAL A 271 20.05 2.09 -19.21
CA VAL A 271 21.30 1.51 -18.70
C VAL A 271 22.34 2.62 -18.58
N ILE A 272 22.71 2.92 -17.34
CA ILE A 272 23.69 3.94 -16.94
C ILE A 272 24.97 3.21 -16.53
N THR A 273 26.10 3.57 -17.12
CA THR A 273 27.37 2.85 -16.90
C THR A 273 28.49 3.81 -16.53
N SER A 274 29.35 3.44 -15.59
CA SER A 274 30.48 4.30 -15.18
C SER A 274 31.55 4.42 -16.26
N HIS A 275 31.73 3.40 -17.12
CA HIS A 275 32.71 3.37 -18.22
C HIS A 275 32.13 2.99 -19.60
N GLY A 276 30.80 2.94 -19.74
CA GLY A 276 30.14 2.38 -20.92
C GLY A 276 29.65 3.41 -21.95
N PRO A 277 28.72 3.05 -22.85
CA PRO A 277 28.29 3.91 -23.97
C PRO A 277 27.54 5.15 -23.51
N ARG A 278 27.43 6.14 -24.39
CA ARG A 278 26.64 7.37 -24.21
C ARG A 278 25.79 7.63 -25.44
N ARG A 279 24.60 8.18 -25.23
CA ARG A 279 23.62 8.53 -26.28
C ARG A 279 23.27 7.36 -27.21
N VAL A 280 23.20 6.15 -26.66
CA VAL A 280 22.87 4.94 -27.42
C VAL A 280 21.39 4.65 -27.27
N LYS A 281 20.72 4.43 -28.40
CA LYS A 281 19.37 3.88 -28.44
C LYS A 281 19.44 2.51 -29.10
N ASP A 282 18.93 1.49 -28.45
CA ASP A 282 18.90 0.13 -28.97
C ASP A 282 17.46 -0.35 -29.15
N ASN A 283 17.11 -0.73 -30.37
CA ASN A 283 15.76 -1.19 -30.73
C ASN A 283 15.64 -2.72 -30.79
N THR A 284 16.68 -3.44 -30.36
CA THR A 284 16.61 -4.90 -30.18
C THR A 284 15.45 -5.26 -29.26
N SER A 285 14.74 -6.35 -29.58
CA SER A 285 13.63 -6.83 -28.75
C SER A 285 14.17 -7.43 -27.45
N TYR A 286 13.96 -6.73 -26.34
CA TYR A 286 14.38 -7.16 -25.01
C TYR A 286 13.16 -7.37 -24.09
N ASN A 287 13.36 -8.15 -23.04
CA ASN A 287 12.40 -8.34 -21.94
C ASN A 287 13.14 -8.67 -20.63
N HIS A 288 12.42 -8.97 -19.55
CA HIS A 288 13.01 -9.34 -18.26
C HIS A 288 14.01 -10.49 -18.32
N TYR A 289 13.77 -11.47 -19.20
CA TYR A 289 14.71 -12.57 -19.40
C TYR A 289 16.01 -12.08 -20.05
N SER A 290 15.96 -11.10 -20.96
CA SER A 290 17.15 -10.46 -21.53
C SER A 290 17.97 -9.70 -20.49
N LEU A 291 17.29 -9.03 -19.55
CA LEU A 291 17.95 -8.39 -18.41
C LEU A 291 18.64 -9.43 -17.52
N LEU A 292 17.94 -10.50 -17.12
CA LEU A 292 18.52 -11.58 -16.34
C LEU A 292 19.73 -12.21 -17.05
N ALA A 293 19.63 -12.48 -18.35
CA ALA A 293 20.75 -13.00 -19.15
C ALA A 293 21.96 -12.07 -19.12
N SER A 294 21.74 -10.75 -19.10
CA SER A 294 22.80 -9.73 -19.00
C SER A 294 23.46 -9.73 -17.63
N LEU A 295 22.67 -9.83 -16.55
CA LEU A 295 23.17 -9.93 -15.17
C LEU A 295 23.99 -11.21 -14.96
N GLN A 296 23.47 -12.34 -15.45
CA GLN A 296 24.16 -13.63 -15.38
C GLN A 296 25.50 -13.58 -16.11
N GLN A 297 25.55 -13.01 -17.32
CA GLN A 297 26.81 -12.90 -18.05
C GLN A 297 27.80 -11.92 -17.40
N THR A 298 27.30 -10.82 -16.80
CA THR A 298 28.10 -9.87 -16.01
C THR A 298 28.82 -10.58 -14.86
N PHE A 299 28.12 -11.43 -14.11
CA PHE A 299 28.69 -12.15 -12.97
C PHE A 299 29.28 -13.53 -13.33
N GLY A 300 29.11 -13.99 -14.57
CA GLY A 300 29.70 -15.25 -15.07
C GLY A 300 28.95 -16.48 -14.60
N LEU A 301 27.64 -16.32 -14.44
CA LEU A 301 26.70 -17.32 -13.98
C LEU A 301 26.13 -18.06 -15.20
N GLY A 302 25.60 -19.27 -14.97
CA GLY A 302 24.85 -20.00 -15.99
C GLY A 302 23.48 -19.35 -16.24
N CYS A 303 22.89 -19.59 -17.40
CA CYS A 303 21.53 -19.14 -17.67
C CYS A 303 20.50 -19.92 -16.83
N LEU A 304 19.35 -19.31 -16.57
CA LEU A 304 18.16 -19.90 -15.94
C LEU A 304 16.97 -19.83 -16.89
N ARG A 305 16.35 -20.98 -17.19
CA ARG A 305 15.04 -21.03 -17.89
C ARG A 305 15.05 -20.20 -19.19
N HIS A 306 14.15 -19.23 -19.34
CA HIS A 306 14.01 -18.44 -20.58
C HIS A 306 15.19 -17.49 -20.84
N SER A 307 16.01 -17.17 -19.84
CA SER A 307 17.25 -16.41 -20.05
C SER A 307 18.27 -17.15 -20.95
N CYS A 308 18.12 -18.47 -21.14
CA CYS A 308 19.00 -19.27 -21.99
C CYS A 308 18.79 -19.05 -23.50
N THR A 309 17.64 -18.50 -23.90
CA THR A 309 17.24 -18.42 -25.32
C THR A 309 17.12 -17.00 -25.84
N VAL A 310 17.22 -16.00 -24.97
CA VAL A 310 17.09 -14.58 -25.29
C VAL A 310 18.45 -13.92 -25.50
N LEU A 311 18.45 -12.78 -26.19
CA LEU A 311 19.66 -11.98 -26.39
C LEU A 311 19.92 -11.12 -25.15
N PRO A 312 21.16 -11.07 -24.63
CA PRO A 312 21.54 -10.12 -23.59
C PRO A 312 21.69 -8.69 -24.17
N MET A 313 21.64 -7.69 -23.31
CA MET A 313 21.65 -6.25 -23.64
C MET A 313 23.07 -5.72 -23.94
N ALA A 314 23.85 -6.45 -24.75
CA ALA A 314 25.30 -6.26 -24.88
C ALA A 314 25.73 -4.86 -25.33
N HIS A 315 24.97 -4.21 -26.23
CA HIS A 315 25.30 -2.86 -26.69
C HIS A 315 25.17 -1.82 -25.59
N LEU A 316 24.16 -1.97 -24.72
CA LEU A 316 23.87 -1.02 -23.64
C LEU A 316 24.87 -1.16 -22.48
N PHE A 317 25.40 -2.37 -22.26
CA PHE A 317 26.39 -2.68 -21.23
C PHE A 317 27.85 -2.56 -21.67
N ALA A 318 28.12 -2.29 -22.95
CA ALA A 318 29.48 -2.23 -23.50
C ALA A 318 30.42 -1.33 -22.68
N ILE A 319 31.71 -1.64 -22.59
CA ILE A 319 32.71 -0.76 -21.97
C ILE A 319 33.38 0.05 -23.08
N THR A 320 33.24 1.37 -23.03
CA THR A 320 33.79 2.29 -24.06
C THR A 320 34.87 3.22 -23.51
N GLY A 321 35.08 3.23 -22.18
CA GLY A 321 36.01 4.10 -21.47
C GLY A 321 35.45 5.48 -21.12
N SER A 322 34.18 5.77 -21.41
CA SER A 322 33.56 7.05 -21.07
C SER A 322 33.22 7.14 -19.57
N THR A 323 33.79 8.12 -18.89
CA THR A 323 33.54 8.42 -17.46
C THR A 323 32.56 9.57 -17.24
N THR A 324 31.93 10.08 -18.30
CA THR A 324 31.06 11.26 -18.19
C THR A 324 29.81 10.93 -17.38
N VAL A 325 29.51 11.75 -16.37
CA VAL A 325 28.29 11.69 -15.57
C VAL A 325 27.30 12.75 -16.07
N SER A 326 26.05 12.38 -16.31
CA SER A 326 25.02 13.34 -16.75
C SER A 326 24.73 14.36 -15.64
N THR A 327 24.54 15.62 -16.03
CA THR A 327 24.01 16.65 -15.13
C THR A 327 22.49 16.53 -15.13
N LEU A 328 21.92 16.07 -14.02
CA LEU A 328 20.47 15.90 -13.90
C LEU A 328 19.78 17.27 -13.84
N PRO A 329 18.71 17.50 -14.60
CA PRO A 329 17.90 18.71 -14.47
C PRO A 329 17.21 18.78 -13.11
N PRO A 330 16.72 19.95 -12.69
CA PRO A 330 15.81 20.04 -11.55
C PRO A 330 14.58 19.14 -11.78
N PRO A 331 14.03 18.50 -10.73
CA PRO A 331 12.80 17.74 -10.85
C PRO A 331 11.62 18.66 -11.20
N TYR A 332 10.58 18.10 -11.80
CA TYR A 332 9.32 18.83 -12.00
C TYR A 332 8.67 19.11 -10.64
N LEU A 333 8.13 20.32 -10.46
CA LEU A 333 7.39 20.69 -9.26
C LEU A 333 5.92 20.89 -9.63
N PHE A 334 5.05 20.05 -9.07
CA PHE A 334 3.62 20.13 -9.32
C PHE A 334 3.03 21.47 -8.87
N PRO A 335 2.23 22.15 -9.72
CA PRO A 335 1.58 23.39 -9.34
C PRO A 335 0.55 23.13 -8.23
N THR A 336 0.63 23.90 -7.15
CA THR A 336 -0.29 23.76 -6.01
C THR A 336 -1.66 24.31 -6.37
N SER A 337 -2.71 23.48 -6.32
CA SER A 337 -4.09 23.98 -6.40
C SER A 337 -4.46 24.73 -5.11
N SER A 338 -5.45 25.62 -5.19
CA SER A 338 -6.05 26.21 -3.99
C SER A 338 -7.08 25.25 -3.41
N ASP A 339 -6.96 24.94 -2.12
CA ASP A 339 -7.89 24.11 -1.34
C ASP A 339 -9.26 24.81 -1.17
N ARG A 340 -10.05 24.85 -2.25
CA ARG A 340 -11.43 25.36 -2.21
C ARG A 340 -12.34 24.27 -1.66
N ILE A 341 -13.30 24.67 -0.83
CA ILE A 341 -14.26 23.75 -0.23
C ILE A 341 -15.51 23.69 -1.11
N SER A 342 -15.91 22.48 -1.53
CA SER A 342 -17.19 22.25 -2.22
C SER A 342 -18.36 22.30 -1.24
N LYS A 343 -19.57 22.50 -1.74
CA LYS A 343 -20.79 22.39 -0.93
C LYS A 343 -21.26 20.94 -0.85
N GLN A 344 -22.07 20.64 0.17
CA GLN A 344 -22.85 19.40 0.23
C GLN A 344 -23.77 19.28 -1.01
N GLY A 345 -23.88 18.06 -1.54
CA GLY A 345 -24.77 17.72 -2.65
C GLY A 345 -26.21 17.47 -2.22
N ALA A 346 -27.10 17.33 -3.21
CA ALA A 346 -28.49 16.97 -2.97
C ALA A 346 -28.63 15.50 -2.50
N GLY A 347 -29.61 15.22 -1.64
CA GLY A 347 -29.86 13.89 -1.10
C GLY A 347 -30.54 12.94 -2.07
N LEU A 348 -30.09 11.67 -2.09
CA LEU A 348 -30.67 10.58 -2.86
C LEU A 348 -31.34 9.56 -1.92
N ALA A 349 -32.67 9.62 -1.84
CA ALA A 349 -33.44 8.77 -0.94
C ALA A 349 -33.47 7.29 -1.40
N ALA A 350 -33.26 6.38 -0.46
CA ALA A 350 -33.47 4.95 -0.62
C ALA A 350 -34.96 4.56 -0.45
N GLY A 351 -35.23 3.27 -0.62
CA GLY A 351 -36.52 2.70 -0.22
C GLY A 351 -36.74 2.79 1.30
N LYS A 352 -38.00 2.65 1.75
CA LYS A 352 -38.31 2.61 3.19
C LYS A 352 -37.67 1.39 3.85
N ALA A 353 -37.09 1.57 5.02
CA ALA A 353 -36.56 0.50 5.84
C ALA A 353 -37.67 -0.26 6.57
N SER A 354 -37.47 -1.56 6.81
CA SER A 354 -38.33 -2.39 7.65
C SER A 354 -37.51 -2.90 8.83
N LEU A 355 -37.83 -2.47 10.05
CA LEU A 355 -37.05 -2.74 11.26
C LEU A 355 -37.74 -3.75 12.20
N THR A 356 -38.45 -4.71 11.62
CA THR A 356 -39.41 -5.56 12.36
C THR A 356 -39.04 -7.03 12.42
N GLY A 357 -38.04 -7.50 11.66
CA GLY A 357 -37.67 -8.91 11.67
C GLY A 357 -36.76 -9.30 12.82
N SER A 358 -36.52 -10.60 12.93
CA SER A 358 -35.59 -11.20 13.90
C SER A 358 -34.23 -11.47 13.24
N GLY A 359 -33.15 -11.17 13.94
CA GLY A 359 -31.79 -11.28 13.42
C GLY A 359 -31.40 -10.08 12.55
N TRP A 360 -30.22 -10.17 11.94
CA TRP A 360 -29.68 -9.15 11.05
C TRP A 360 -30.47 -9.04 9.74
N GLN A 361 -30.76 -7.83 9.31
CA GLN A 361 -31.54 -7.53 8.11
C GLN A 361 -30.87 -6.45 7.28
N VAL A 362 -30.62 -6.72 6.00
CA VAL A 362 -30.21 -5.68 5.03
C VAL A 362 -31.34 -4.66 4.88
N VAL A 363 -31.00 -3.38 5.05
CA VAL A 363 -31.92 -2.27 4.81
C VAL A 363 -31.56 -1.54 3.51
N PRO A 364 -32.54 -0.92 2.82
CA PRO A 364 -32.25 -0.22 1.58
C PRO A 364 -31.31 0.98 1.77
N SER A 365 -30.25 1.02 0.97
CA SER A 365 -29.30 2.12 0.82
C SER A 365 -29.24 2.60 -0.66
N ARG A 366 -28.48 3.66 -0.94
CA ARG A 366 -28.24 4.20 -2.29
C ARG A 366 -26.75 4.44 -2.50
N ASN A 367 -26.24 4.04 -3.67
CA ASN A 367 -24.92 4.45 -4.12
C ASN A 367 -25.02 5.80 -4.84
N LEU A 368 -24.01 6.67 -4.67
CA LEU A 368 -23.92 7.97 -5.33
C LEU A 368 -23.37 7.86 -6.76
N SER A 369 -22.64 6.78 -7.06
CA SER A 369 -22.09 6.48 -8.38
C SER A 369 -22.21 4.98 -8.70
N GLY A 370 -21.83 4.60 -9.93
CA GLY A 370 -21.69 3.19 -10.33
C GLY A 370 -20.32 2.57 -10.00
N GLN A 371 -19.39 3.37 -9.46
CA GLN A 371 -18.09 2.92 -8.96
C GLN A 371 -18.19 2.51 -7.47
N ASP A 372 -17.07 2.31 -6.78
CA ASP A 372 -17.10 1.90 -5.38
C ASP A 372 -17.76 2.96 -4.50
N ASN A 373 -18.59 2.48 -3.59
CA ASN A 373 -19.21 3.25 -2.51
C ASN A 373 -19.05 2.45 -1.22
N VAL A 374 -18.36 3.03 -0.25
CA VAL A 374 -17.92 2.37 0.99
C VAL A 374 -18.45 3.15 2.19
N LEU A 375 -19.02 2.44 3.17
CA LEU A 375 -19.37 3.00 4.48
C LEU A 375 -18.36 2.55 5.52
N ALA A 376 -17.71 3.52 6.17
CA ALA A 376 -16.62 3.28 7.12
C ALA A 376 -17.11 3.31 8.58
N ALA A 377 -18.08 4.16 8.90
CA ALA A 377 -18.57 4.32 10.27
C ALA A 377 -20.06 4.63 10.36
N ILE A 378 -20.65 4.37 11.53
CA ILE A 378 -22.04 4.71 11.85
C ILE A 378 -22.18 5.17 13.30
N SER A 379 -23.07 6.13 13.54
CA SER A 379 -23.48 6.53 14.89
C SER A 379 -24.97 6.87 14.90
N ALA A 380 -25.64 6.56 16.01
CA ALA A 380 -27.08 6.75 16.16
C ALA A 380 -27.39 7.54 17.43
N ALA A 381 -27.98 8.73 17.28
CA ALA A 381 -28.50 9.50 18.41
C ALA A 381 -29.85 8.95 18.90
N SER A 382 -30.61 8.28 18.03
CA SER A 382 -31.90 7.68 18.38
C SER A 382 -32.32 6.60 17.39
N PHE A 383 -33.45 5.94 17.67
CA PHE A 383 -34.08 5.02 16.72
C PHE A 383 -34.52 5.68 15.40
N THR A 384 -34.63 7.01 15.36
CA THR A 384 -35.08 7.76 14.19
C THR A 384 -34.02 8.68 13.60
N ASP A 385 -32.81 8.65 14.10
CA ASP A 385 -31.75 9.56 13.68
C ASP A 385 -30.39 8.90 13.82
N ALA A 386 -29.78 8.63 12.66
CA ALA A 386 -28.45 8.04 12.58
C ALA A 386 -27.72 8.55 11.34
N TRP A 387 -26.41 8.71 11.47
CA TRP A 387 -25.51 9.05 10.37
C TRP A 387 -24.49 7.95 10.17
N SER A 388 -24.27 7.60 8.91
CA SER A 388 -23.12 6.81 8.48
C SER A 388 -22.30 7.63 7.49
N VAL A 389 -20.99 7.48 7.53
CA VAL A 389 -20.05 8.21 6.65
C VAL A 389 -19.09 7.23 5.98
N GLY A 390 -18.49 7.68 4.88
CA GLY A 390 -17.48 6.93 4.16
C GLY A 390 -17.07 7.61 2.87
N THR A 391 -16.78 6.83 1.85
CA THR A 391 -16.17 7.30 0.61
C THR A 391 -16.83 6.70 -0.63
N TYR A 392 -16.71 7.40 -1.77
CA TYR A 392 -17.05 6.86 -3.07
C TYR A 392 -16.17 7.45 -4.17
N TYR A 393 -16.10 6.76 -5.30
CA TYR A 393 -15.52 7.31 -6.52
C TYR A 393 -16.60 7.97 -7.41
N PRO A 394 -16.57 9.30 -7.62
CA PRO A 394 -17.45 9.97 -8.55
C PRO A 394 -17.08 9.58 -9.99
N GLY A 395 -18.05 9.12 -10.78
CA GLY A 395 -17.81 8.67 -12.16
C GLY A 395 -17.29 9.76 -13.12
N SER A 396 -17.30 11.03 -12.72
CA SER A 396 -16.80 12.16 -13.51
C SER A 396 -15.34 12.54 -13.24
N SER A 397 -14.79 12.21 -12.07
CA SER A 397 -13.44 12.60 -11.66
C SER A 397 -12.51 11.41 -11.43
N GLY A 398 -13.02 10.26 -10.99
CA GLY A 398 -12.19 9.12 -10.59
C GLY A 398 -11.36 9.38 -9.32
N VAL A 399 -11.65 10.45 -8.57
CA VAL A 399 -10.95 10.85 -7.35
C VAL A 399 -11.85 10.62 -6.15
N LEU A 400 -11.36 9.92 -5.13
CA LEU A 400 -12.10 9.55 -3.93
C LEU A 400 -12.73 10.77 -3.25
N ALA A 401 -14.03 10.68 -2.96
CA ALA A 401 -14.81 11.76 -2.36
C ALA A 401 -15.62 11.28 -1.16
N THR A 402 -15.98 12.21 -0.27
CA THR A 402 -16.73 11.92 0.94
C THR A 402 -18.23 11.76 0.68
N LEU A 403 -18.84 10.80 1.38
CA LEU A 403 -20.29 10.60 1.40
C LEU A 403 -20.82 10.38 2.81
N ALA A 404 -22.12 10.62 2.98
CA ALA A 404 -22.85 10.24 4.18
C ALA A 404 -24.25 9.73 3.89
N HIS A 405 -24.74 8.83 4.74
CA HIS A 405 -26.11 8.32 4.74
C HIS A 405 -26.81 8.78 6.02
N HIS A 406 -27.98 9.40 5.88
CA HIS A 406 -28.84 9.82 7.01
C HIS A 406 -30.07 8.93 7.12
N PHE A 407 -30.34 8.42 8.32
CA PHE A 407 -31.59 7.73 8.61
C PHE A 407 -32.59 8.68 9.27
N ASP A 408 -33.74 8.89 8.62
CA ASP A 408 -34.79 9.81 9.10
C ASP A 408 -35.87 9.11 9.97
N GLY A 409 -35.61 7.88 10.43
CA GLY A 409 -36.58 7.02 11.09
C GLY A 409 -37.47 6.21 10.14
N THR A 410 -37.41 6.49 8.83
CA THR A 410 -38.18 5.76 7.82
C THR A 410 -37.32 5.20 6.70
N ARG A 411 -36.25 5.89 6.31
CA ARG A 411 -35.37 5.49 5.21
C ARG A 411 -33.98 6.12 5.36
N TRP A 412 -33.02 5.54 4.65
CA TRP A 412 -31.71 6.14 4.44
C TRP A 412 -31.71 7.08 3.23
N THR A 413 -31.00 8.20 3.34
CA THR A 413 -30.76 9.15 2.23
C THR A 413 -29.25 9.39 2.11
N ALA A 414 -28.70 9.15 0.92
CA ALA A 414 -27.28 9.35 0.64
C ALA A 414 -26.99 10.79 0.21
N TYR A 415 -25.87 11.36 0.65
CA TYR A 415 -25.42 12.72 0.33
C TYR A 415 -23.94 12.69 -0.06
N GLN A 416 -23.59 13.43 -1.11
CA GLN A 416 -22.20 13.87 -1.28
C GLN A 416 -21.91 14.94 -0.22
N LEU A 417 -20.82 14.79 0.51
CA LEU A 417 -20.41 15.77 1.51
C LEU A 417 -19.47 16.84 0.92
N PRO A 418 -19.23 17.96 1.63
CA PRO A 418 -18.16 18.88 1.30
C PRO A 418 -16.82 18.17 1.09
N ASN A 419 -16.05 18.59 0.10
CA ASN A 419 -14.69 18.10 -0.16
C ASN A 419 -13.75 19.31 -0.24
N VAL A 420 -12.52 19.15 0.22
CA VAL A 420 -11.47 20.16 0.18
C VAL A 420 -10.57 19.93 -1.03
N GLY A 421 -10.38 20.97 -1.83
CA GLY A 421 -9.53 20.90 -3.02
C GLY A 421 -10.16 20.09 -4.15
N MET A 422 -9.32 19.48 -4.98
CA MET A 422 -9.74 18.63 -6.12
C MET A 422 -9.19 17.21 -6.00
N GLN A 423 -8.49 16.92 -4.90
CA GLN A 423 -7.86 15.64 -4.64
C GLN A 423 -8.73 14.83 -3.67
N GLU A 424 -8.21 13.71 -3.21
CA GLU A 424 -8.94 12.76 -2.41
C GLU A 424 -9.36 13.31 -1.05
N ASN A 425 -10.56 12.90 -0.63
CA ASN A 425 -11.11 13.18 0.68
C ASN A 425 -11.78 11.91 1.20
N ALA A 426 -11.58 11.61 2.48
CA ALA A 426 -12.17 10.45 3.14
C ALA A 426 -12.65 10.78 4.55
N LEU A 427 -13.76 10.16 4.95
CA LEU A 427 -14.25 10.15 6.33
C LEU A 427 -14.26 8.72 6.85
N LEU A 428 -13.64 8.52 8.01
CA LEU A 428 -13.32 7.22 8.59
C LEU A 428 -14.13 6.93 9.86
N ALA A 429 -14.52 7.97 10.59
CA ALA A 429 -15.36 7.84 11.77
C ALA A 429 -16.43 8.94 11.86
N VAL A 430 -17.55 8.62 12.52
CA VAL A 430 -18.62 9.57 12.84
C VAL A 430 -19.10 9.34 14.27
N SER A 431 -19.40 10.41 14.99
CA SER A 431 -19.99 10.39 16.32
C SER A 431 -21.15 11.38 16.39
N MET A 432 -22.28 10.92 16.92
CA MET A 432 -23.52 11.67 16.96
C MET A 432 -24.03 11.76 18.41
N PRO A 433 -23.66 12.83 19.16
CA PRO A 433 -24.02 12.94 20.58
C PRO A 433 -25.51 13.24 20.77
N SER A 434 -26.16 13.87 19.77
CA SER A 434 -27.58 14.22 19.84
C SER A 434 -28.22 14.32 18.45
N PRO A 435 -29.57 14.32 18.36
CA PRO A 435 -30.25 14.53 17.08
C PRO A 435 -29.85 15.86 16.44
N ASN A 436 -29.56 15.84 15.14
CA ASN A 436 -29.11 17.00 14.35
C ASN A 436 -27.72 17.57 14.70
N ASP A 437 -26.88 16.84 15.44
CA ASP A 437 -25.49 17.22 15.70
C ASP A 437 -24.61 16.00 15.50
N ALA A 438 -23.65 16.08 14.58
CA ALA A 438 -22.75 14.97 14.26
C ALA A 438 -21.38 15.48 13.84
N TRP A 439 -20.34 14.77 14.28
CA TRP A 439 -18.95 15.04 13.92
C TRP A 439 -18.40 13.87 13.14
N ALA A 440 -17.80 14.14 11.99
CA ALA A 440 -17.11 13.15 11.19
C ALA A 440 -15.66 13.55 11.00
N VAL A 441 -14.76 12.57 11.02
CA VAL A 441 -13.32 12.80 10.89
C VAL A 441 -12.70 11.86 9.87
N GLY A 442 -11.59 12.29 9.30
CA GLY A 442 -10.79 11.55 8.34
C GLY A 442 -9.63 12.40 7.85
N TYR A 443 -9.42 12.43 6.54
CA TYR A 443 -8.37 13.24 5.93
C TYR A 443 -8.75 13.73 4.53
N TYR A 444 -8.01 14.73 4.04
CA TYR A 444 -8.01 15.13 2.63
C TYR A 444 -6.57 15.30 2.13
N VAL A 445 -6.39 15.24 0.81
CA VAL A 445 -5.10 15.50 0.15
C VAL A 445 -5.04 16.96 -0.29
N ASP A 446 -4.09 17.73 0.26
CA ASP A 446 -3.94 19.15 -0.07
C ASP A 446 -3.38 19.37 -1.48
N GLY A 447 -3.40 20.60 -1.97
CA GLY A 447 -2.80 20.97 -3.26
C GLY A 447 -1.29 20.70 -3.37
N LYS A 448 -0.61 20.28 -2.30
CA LYS A 448 0.79 19.82 -2.28
C LYS A 448 0.91 18.29 -2.12
N PHE A 449 -0.20 17.57 -2.32
CA PHE A 449 -0.30 16.13 -2.23
C PHE A 449 0.08 15.58 -0.85
N LYS A 450 -0.27 16.32 0.22
CA LYS A 450 -0.09 15.86 1.59
C LYS A 450 -1.44 15.57 2.24
N GLN A 451 -1.50 14.48 2.98
CA GLN A 451 -2.66 14.20 3.82
C GLN A 451 -2.74 15.18 4.98
N ARG A 452 -3.94 15.74 5.10
CA ARG A 452 -4.34 16.68 6.14
C ARG A 452 -5.56 16.15 6.84
N THR A 453 -5.69 16.47 8.13
CA THR A 453 -6.89 16.18 8.88
C THR A 453 -8.12 16.78 8.17
N LEU A 454 -9.19 16.00 8.08
CA LEU A 454 -10.51 16.46 7.65
C LEU A 454 -11.46 16.26 8.81
N ILE A 455 -12.11 17.34 9.23
CA ILE A 455 -13.19 17.30 10.21
C ILE A 455 -14.40 17.98 9.58
N GLU A 456 -15.54 17.30 9.60
CA GLU A 456 -16.82 17.85 9.17
C GLU A 456 -17.83 17.81 10.32
N HIS A 457 -18.62 18.88 10.44
CA HIS A 457 -19.64 19.04 11.47
C HIS A 457 -21.00 19.23 10.81
N PHE A 458 -22.00 18.44 11.22
CA PHE A 458 -23.38 18.64 10.85
C PHE A 458 -24.05 19.60 11.82
N ASP A 459 -24.39 20.79 11.35
CA ASP A 459 -24.96 21.88 12.16
C ASP A 459 -26.49 21.79 12.34
N GLY A 460 -27.06 20.64 11.96
CA GLY A 460 -28.50 20.41 11.89
C GLY A 460 -29.16 20.82 10.59
N ARG A 461 -28.40 21.35 9.62
CA ARG A 461 -28.88 21.67 8.27
C ARG A 461 -28.00 21.07 7.19
N GLU A 462 -26.70 21.30 7.28
CA GLU A 462 -25.72 20.81 6.32
C GLU A 462 -24.41 20.43 7.02
N TRP A 463 -23.63 19.60 6.37
CA TRP A 463 -22.26 19.31 6.77
C TRP A 463 -21.34 20.45 6.35
N LEU A 464 -20.45 20.84 7.25
CA LEU A 464 -19.49 21.92 7.04
C LEU A 464 -18.09 21.44 7.43
N VAL A 465 -17.09 21.73 6.59
CA VAL A 465 -15.69 21.50 6.94
C VAL A 465 -15.28 22.47 8.05
N VAL A 466 -14.76 21.94 9.15
CA VAL A 466 -14.25 22.69 10.29
C VAL A 466 -12.72 22.64 10.27
N PRO A 467 -12.01 23.78 10.38
CA PRO A 467 -10.55 23.79 10.41
C PRO A 467 -9.98 22.99 11.60
N SER A 468 -8.96 22.18 11.32
CA SER A 468 -8.26 21.36 12.30
C SER A 468 -6.74 21.47 12.19
N PRO A 469 -6.00 21.30 13.30
CA PRO A 469 -4.54 21.23 13.28
C PRO A 469 -3.95 20.15 12.38
N ASN A 470 -2.70 20.36 11.97
CA ASN A 470 -1.94 19.45 11.10
C ASN A 470 -0.47 19.43 11.53
N PRO A 471 -0.14 18.86 12.71
CA PRO A 471 1.20 18.93 13.30
C PRO A 471 2.26 18.15 12.52
N GLY A 472 1.87 17.05 11.88
CA GLY A 472 2.68 16.21 10.99
C GLY A 472 3.11 16.96 9.73
N ARG A 473 4.38 16.79 9.38
CA ARG A 473 4.98 17.47 8.22
C ARG A 473 4.78 16.69 6.92
N LEU A 474 4.66 15.37 7.01
CA LEU A 474 4.42 14.48 5.87
C LEU A 474 2.92 14.13 5.78
N GLN A 475 2.29 13.76 6.89
CA GLN A 475 0.93 13.22 6.92
C GLN A 475 0.22 13.50 8.24
N ASN A 476 -1.11 13.62 8.18
CA ASN A 476 -2.00 13.77 9.33
C ASN A 476 -3.34 13.11 8.99
N ILE A 477 -3.78 12.15 9.79
CA ILE A 477 -5.07 11.46 9.63
C ILE A 477 -5.75 11.32 10.97
N LEU A 478 -7.07 11.42 10.99
CA LEU A 478 -7.92 11.10 12.13
C LEU A 478 -8.74 9.85 11.80
N PHE A 479 -8.56 8.79 12.59
CA PHE A 479 -9.23 7.49 12.40
C PHE A 479 -10.50 7.36 13.24
N GLY A 480 -10.52 7.97 14.43
CA GLY A 480 -11.63 7.84 15.38
C GLY A 480 -12.13 9.19 15.90
N VAL A 481 -13.42 9.29 16.18
CA VAL A 481 -14.04 10.44 16.84
C VAL A 481 -15.05 10.00 17.90
N ALA A 482 -15.07 10.69 19.03
CA ALA A 482 -16.05 10.53 20.10
C ALA A 482 -16.52 11.90 20.57
N ALA A 483 -17.80 12.19 20.35
CA ALA A 483 -18.45 13.40 20.84
C ALA A 483 -19.20 13.10 22.13
N ILE A 484 -18.95 13.91 23.16
CA ILE A 484 -19.69 13.89 24.43
C ILE A 484 -20.86 14.89 24.34
N SER A 485 -20.59 16.05 23.73
CA SER A 485 -21.52 17.15 23.46
C SER A 485 -21.08 17.93 22.21
N ASP A 486 -21.83 18.97 21.86
CA ASP A 486 -21.52 19.91 20.77
C ASP A 486 -20.22 20.71 20.98
N ASN A 487 -19.72 20.73 22.22
CA ASN A 487 -18.56 21.50 22.66
C ASN A 487 -17.47 20.66 23.34
N ASP A 488 -17.57 19.34 23.29
CA ASP A 488 -16.58 18.42 23.85
C ASP A 488 -16.49 17.18 22.96
N VAL A 489 -15.52 17.23 22.04
CA VAL A 489 -15.31 16.19 21.04
C VAL A 489 -13.83 15.84 20.98
N TRP A 490 -13.55 14.55 21.00
CA TRP A 490 -12.20 14.01 20.84
C TRP A 490 -12.06 13.33 19.50
N ALA A 491 -10.96 13.63 18.80
CA ALA A 491 -10.54 12.93 17.61
C ALA A 491 -9.15 12.33 17.83
N VAL A 492 -8.92 11.11 17.33
CA VAL A 492 -7.64 10.41 17.45
C VAL A 492 -7.19 9.86 16.11
N GLY A 493 -5.87 9.74 15.94
CA GLY A 493 -5.27 9.25 14.73
C GLY A 493 -3.75 9.24 14.79
N GLU A 494 -3.14 9.63 13.69
CA GLU A 494 -1.68 9.66 13.54
C GLU A 494 -1.17 10.90 12.81
N ALA A 495 0.09 11.22 13.06
CA ALA A 495 0.84 12.25 12.37
C ALA A 495 2.26 11.78 12.07
N GLN A 496 2.75 12.08 10.86
CA GLN A 496 4.10 11.70 10.45
C GLN A 496 5.04 12.90 10.39
N ASP A 497 6.18 12.80 11.08
CA ASP A 497 7.21 13.84 11.12
C ASP A 497 8.09 13.84 9.86
N THR A 498 9.06 14.77 9.75
CA THR A 498 9.96 14.85 8.59
C THR A 498 10.92 13.67 8.45
N ASN A 499 11.08 12.86 9.49
CA ASN A 499 11.94 11.69 9.50
C ASN A 499 11.16 10.41 9.16
N GLY A 500 9.86 10.52 8.85
CA GLY A 500 8.98 9.38 8.58
C GLY A 500 8.50 8.66 9.85
N CYS A 501 8.76 9.20 11.04
CA CYS A 501 8.34 8.59 12.30
C CYS A 501 6.87 8.89 12.57
N TRP A 502 6.09 7.84 12.87
CA TRP A 502 4.67 7.93 13.20
C TRP A 502 4.46 8.27 14.66
N GLN A 503 3.61 9.26 14.92
CA GLN A 503 3.21 9.69 16.24
C GLN A 503 1.69 9.65 16.37
N THR A 504 1.22 9.38 17.59
CA THR A 504 -0.19 9.54 17.95
C THR A 504 -0.63 10.98 17.69
N LEU A 505 -1.80 11.17 17.08
CA LEU A 505 -2.47 12.46 17.02
C LEU A 505 -3.73 12.39 17.88
N THR A 506 -3.88 13.33 18.83
CA THR A 506 -5.16 13.55 19.51
C THR A 506 -5.52 15.02 19.43
N GLU A 507 -6.74 15.30 19.00
CA GLU A 507 -7.30 16.65 18.90
C GLU A 507 -8.56 16.74 19.74
N HIS A 508 -8.75 17.90 20.37
CA HIS A 508 -9.90 18.18 21.22
C HIS A 508 -10.61 19.47 20.76
N TRP A 509 -11.93 19.37 20.63
CA TRP A 509 -12.82 20.50 20.37
C TRP A 509 -13.38 21.05 21.68
N ASP A 510 -13.19 22.35 21.90
CA ASP A 510 -13.62 23.05 23.10
C ASP A 510 -14.94 23.83 22.95
N GLY A 511 -15.66 23.63 21.84
CA GLY A 511 -16.82 24.43 21.46
C GLY A 511 -16.50 25.61 20.53
N SER A 512 -15.22 25.88 20.27
CA SER A 512 -14.80 27.00 19.43
C SER A 512 -13.70 26.66 18.43
N SER A 513 -12.74 25.83 18.82
CA SER A 513 -11.63 25.42 17.96
C SER A 513 -11.09 24.05 18.31
N TRP A 514 -10.56 23.35 17.31
CA TRP A 514 -9.78 22.14 17.51
C TRP A 514 -8.36 22.48 17.92
N SER A 515 -7.85 21.79 18.93
CA SER A 515 -6.47 21.92 19.39
C SER A 515 -5.81 20.56 19.60
N VAL A 516 -4.51 20.46 19.33
CA VAL A 516 -3.74 19.24 19.60
C VAL A 516 -3.54 19.11 21.09
N VAL A 517 -3.95 17.97 21.64
CA VAL A 517 -3.62 17.57 23.02
C VAL A 517 -2.50 16.52 22.94
N PRO A 518 -1.40 16.66 23.70
CA PRO A 518 -0.33 15.68 23.67
C PRO A 518 -0.76 14.31 24.20
N ALA A 519 -0.60 13.27 23.38
CA ALA A 519 -0.71 11.86 23.74
C ALA A 519 0.67 11.20 23.92
N VAL A 520 0.69 9.96 24.41
CA VAL A 520 1.93 9.26 24.77
C VAL A 520 2.46 8.47 23.57
N ASN A 521 3.75 8.63 23.25
CA ASN A 521 4.40 7.93 22.14
C ASN A 521 5.43 6.91 22.64
N PRO A 522 5.02 5.76 23.19
CA PRO A 522 5.94 4.80 23.81
C PRO A 522 6.76 3.97 22.79
N GLY A 523 6.26 3.81 21.57
CA GLY A 523 6.90 3.12 20.46
C GLY A 523 8.02 3.96 19.86
N ARG A 524 9.12 3.30 19.50
CA ARG A 524 10.33 3.96 18.97
C ARG A 524 10.24 4.31 17.49
N THR A 525 9.47 3.53 16.73
CA THR A 525 9.41 3.60 15.27
C THR A 525 8.02 3.97 14.76
N GLY A 526 6.97 3.80 15.59
CA GLY A 526 5.63 4.26 15.26
C GLY A 526 4.64 4.14 16.41
N ASN A 527 3.65 5.03 16.41
CA ASN A 527 2.54 5.04 17.35
C ASN A 527 1.28 5.54 16.64
N GLN A 528 0.18 4.81 16.80
CA GLN A 528 -1.09 5.06 16.13
C GLN A 528 -2.26 4.81 17.07
N LEU A 529 -3.32 5.60 16.92
CA LEU A 529 -4.61 5.41 17.59
C LEU A 529 -5.72 5.31 16.54
N TYR A 530 -6.39 4.17 16.48
CA TYR A 530 -7.41 3.90 15.44
C TYR A 530 -8.84 4.19 15.91
N ALA A 531 -9.11 4.05 17.22
CA ALA A 531 -10.45 4.25 17.76
C ALA A 531 -10.42 4.94 19.13
N VAL A 532 -11.49 5.70 19.41
CA VAL A 532 -11.70 6.45 20.66
C VAL A 532 -13.12 6.27 21.17
N LYS A 533 -13.28 6.15 22.48
CA LYS A 533 -14.58 6.13 23.18
C LYS A 533 -14.51 7.06 24.37
N ALA A 534 -15.40 8.04 24.39
CA ALA A 534 -15.58 8.94 25.53
C ALA A 534 -16.74 8.45 26.40
N ILE A 535 -16.50 8.36 27.71
CA ILE A 535 -17.52 8.06 28.72
C ILE A 535 -18.00 9.37 29.34
N THR A 536 -17.04 10.23 29.74
CA THR A 536 -17.24 11.59 30.23
C THR A 536 -16.09 12.48 29.73
N SER A 537 -16.17 13.80 29.96
CA SER A 537 -15.12 14.78 29.61
C SER A 537 -13.75 14.49 30.21
N ASP A 538 -13.71 13.72 31.29
CA ASP A 538 -12.50 13.33 32.04
C ASP A 538 -12.22 11.82 32.01
N ASP A 539 -12.96 11.06 31.19
CA ASP A 539 -12.81 9.61 31.06
C ASP A 539 -12.96 9.20 29.60
N VAL A 540 -11.84 9.22 28.87
CA VAL A 540 -11.79 8.90 27.43
C VAL A 540 -10.70 7.86 27.18
N TYR A 541 -11.03 6.80 26.44
CA TYR A 541 -10.10 5.77 26.05
C TYR A 541 -9.82 5.82 24.55
N ALA A 542 -8.56 5.65 24.18
CA ALA A 542 -8.13 5.47 22.80
C ALA A 542 -7.31 4.19 22.68
N VAL A 543 -7.44 3.51 21.54
CA VAL A 543 -6.70 2.27 21.27
C VAL A 543 -6.06 2.32 19.90
N GLY A 544 -4.91 1.67 19.79
CA GLY A 544 -4.27 1.39 18.52
C GLY A 544 -3.00 0.58 18.71
N GLN A 545 -1.95 0.91 17.97
CA GLN A 545 -0.72 0.14 17.93
C GLN A 545 0.51 1.01 18.24
N ARG A 546 1.53 0.37 18.80
CA ARG A 546 2.89 0.89 18.87
C ARG A 546 3.88 -0.09 18.24
N ALA A 547 4.79 0.47 17.46
CA ALA A 547 5.91 -0.23 16.86
C ALA A 547 7.21 0.10 17.59
N ASP A 548 7.96 -0.95 17.92
CA ASP A 548 9.32 -0.88 18.47
C ASP A 548 10.34 -1.29 17.37
N ASN A 549 11.61 -1.51 17.74
CA ASN A 549 12.68 -1.89 16.80
C ASN A 549 12.60 -3.35 16.28
N GLY A 550 11.43 -4.00 16.33
CA GLY A 550 11.24 -5.38 15.88
C GLY A 550 9.87 -5.96 16.25
N PHE A 551 9.58 -7.17 15.76
CA PHE A 551 8.39 -7.94 16.07
C PHE A 551 8.39 -8.45 17.53
N PRO A 552 7.22 -8.55 18.20
CA PRO A 552 5.88 -8.16 17.74
C PRO A 552 5.53 -6.67 17.98
N ASN A 553 4.63 -6.13 17.15
CA ASN A 553 3.98 -4.85 17.42
C ASN A 553 3.02 -5.00 18.61
N LYS A 554 2.87 -3.96 19.42
CA LYS A 554 2.10 -4.07 20.67
C LYS A 554 0.84 -3.22 20.60
N ALA A 555 -0.21 -3.66 21.27
CA ALA A 555 -1.35 -2.82 21.56
C ALA A 555 -0.91 -1.56 22.31
N LEU A 556 -1.43 -0.42 21.88
CA LEU A 556 -1.39 0.86 22.56
C LEU A 556 -2.81 1.14 23.08
N ILE A 557 -2.92 1.39 24.38
CA ILE A 557 -4.16 1.79 25.04
C ILE A 557 -3.83 3.03 25.82
N GLU A 558 -4.55 4.12 25.58
CA GLU A 558 -4.38 5.37 26.29
C GLU A 558 -5.68 5.81 26.95
N HIS A 559 -5.54 6.44 28.11
CA HIS A 559 -6.64 6.94 28.92
C HIS A 559 -6.42 8.42 29.26
N TRP A 560 -7.36 9.25 28.84
CA TRP A 560 -7.48 10.62 29.29
C TRP A 560 -8.22 10.66 30.62
N ASN A 561 -7.57 11.23 31.63
CA ASN A 561 -8.09 11.32 32.99
C ASN A 561 -8.60 12.72 33.37
N GLY A 562 -8.93 13.56 32.37
CA GLY A 562 -9.29 14.96 32.57
C GLY A 562 -8.10 15.93 32.58
N THR A 563 -6.86 15.44 32.61
CA THR A 563 -5.67 16.31 32.64
C THR A 563 -4.56 15.88 31.68
N ALA A 564 -4.36 14.58 31.48
CA ALA A 564 -3.35 14.04 30.58
C ALA A 564 -3.75 12.66 30.06
N TRP A 565 -3.28 12.34 28.86
CA TRP A 565 -3.28 10.97 28.33
C TRP A 565 -2.21 10.14 29.04
N ASN A 566 -2.58 8.92 29.43
CA ASN A 566 -1.68 7.97 30.08
C ASN A 566 -1.82 6.59 29.43
N VAL A 567 -0.71 5.90 29.26
CA VAL A 567 -0.73 4.51 28.75
C VAL A 567 -1.33 3.59 29.82
N VAL A 568 -2.35 2.84 29.42
CA VAL A 568 -2.95 1.77 30.20
C VAL A 568 -2.25 0.45 29.87
N PRO A 569 -1.85 -0.36 30.86
CA PRO A 569 -1.29 -1.68 30.59
C PRO A 569 -2.31 -2.58 29.86
N GLY A 570 -2.01 -2.91 28.61
CA GLY A 570 -2.75 -3.92 27.84
C GLY A 570 -2.31 -5.35 28.18
N PRO A 571 -3.13 -6.36 27.88
CA PRO A 571 -2.74 -7.75 28.03
C PRO A 571 -1.60 -8.04 27.04
N THR A 572 -0.50 -8.61 27.55
CA THR A 572 0.68 -8.90 26.73
C THR A 572 0.61 -10.32 26.17
N ASP A 573 0.59 -10.44 24.84
CA ASP A 573 1.06 -11.63 24.15
C ASP A 573 2.42 -11.31 23.54
N VAL A 574 3.47 -11.98 24.00
CA VAL A 574 4.84 -11.76 23.50
C VAL A 574 5.15 -12.55 22.24
N SER A 575 4.24 -13.45 21.84
CA SER A 575 4.38 -14.30 20.66
C SER A 575 3.61 -13.77 19.44
N ALA A 576 2.87 -12.68 19.61
CA ALA A 576 1.97 -12.17 18.60
C ALA A 576 1.92 -10.63 18.56
N SER A 577 1.86 -10.06 17.36
CA SER A 577 1.48 -8.66 17.18
C SER A 577 0.01 -8.49 17.54
N ALA A 578 -0.32 -7.41 18.26
CA ALA A 578 -1.71 -7.03 18.53
C ALA A 578 -2.03 -5.71 17.81
N LEU A 579 -3.14 -5.71 17.08
CA LEU A 579 -3.67 -4.56 16.36
C LEU A 579 -5.11 -4.28 16.84
N PRO A 580 -5.28 -3.54 17.95
CA PRO A 580 -6.57 -2.97 18.34
C PRO A 580 -7.12 -2.03 17.28
N LEU A 581 -8.35 -2.27 16.80
CA LEU A 581 -9.00 -1.45 15.76
C LEU A 581 -10.29 -0.80 16.25
N GLY A 582 -10.94 -1.39 17.26
CA GLY A 582 -12.18 -0.89 17.83
C GLY A 582 -12.24 -1.08 19.33
N LEU A 583 -13.08 -0.28 19.99
CA LEU A 583 -13.36 -0.39 21.41
C LEU A 583 -14.79 0.02 21.75
N THR A 584 -15.28 -0.52 22.86
CA THR A 584 -16.44 0.01 23.60
C THR A 584 -16.11 0.02 25.08
N ALA A 585 -16.67 0.98 25.81
CA ALA A 585 -16.35 1.18 27.21
C ALA A 585 -17.59 1.62 28.00
N THR A 586 -17.61 1.19 29.26
CA THR A 586 -18.48 1.67 30.33
C THR A 586 -17.58 2.13 31.49
N PRO A 587 -18.09 2.79 32.53
CA PRO A 587 -17.26 3.18 33.68
C PRO A 587 -16.50 2.01 34.34
N ASP A 588 -17.04 0.78 34.25
CA ASP A 588 -16.48 -0.40 34.92
C ASP A 588 -15.82 -1.40 33.97
N SER A 589 -15.99 -1.24 32.65
CA SER A 589 -15.52 -2.21 31.67
C SER A 589 -14.99 -1.58 30.39
N LEU A 590 -13.95 -2.20 29.83
CA LEU A 590 -13.40 -1.86 28.53
C LEU A 590 -13.30 -3.14 27.71
N THR A 591 -13.87 -3.13 26.51
CA THR A 591 -13.71 -4.20 25.53
C THR A 591 -13.02 -3.63 24.29
N ILE A 592 -11.93 -4.27 23.91
CA ILE A 592 -11.10 -3.93 22.76
C ILE A 592 -11.20 -5.08 21.78
N VAL A 593 -11.41 -4.75 20.51
CA VAL A 593 -11.40 -5.71 19.41
C VAL A 593 -10.40 -5.30 18.34
N GLY A 594 -9.98 -6.28 17.56
CA GLY A 594 -8.97 -6.06 16.54
C GLY A 594 -8.46 -7.38 16.00
N GLN A 595 -7.16 -7.40 15.74
CA GLN A 595 -6.49 -8.54 15.11
C GLN A 595 -5.22 -8.92 15.89
N GLN A 596 -4.82 -10.19 15.77
CA GLN A 596 -3.64 -10.76 16.39
C GLN A 596 -2.87 -11.63 15.39
N GLU A 597 -1.59 -11.33 15.15
CA GLU A 597 -0.71 -12.02 14.18
C GLU A 597 0.44 -12.74 14.89
N THR A 598 0.77 -13.97 14.46
CA THR A 598 1.94 -14.71 14.99
C THR A 598 2.94 -15.01 13.88
N ASP A 599 4.19 -15.34 14.25
CA ASP A 599 5.24 -15.77 13.30
C ASP A 599 4.86 -16.99 12.43
N THR A 600 3.81 -17.72 12.78
CA THR A 600 3.44 -19.01 12.17
C THR A 600 2.00 -19.10 11.66
N ALA A 601 1.17 -18.07 11.86
CA ALA A 601 -0.22 -18.08 11.44
C ALA A 601 -0.68 -16.68 11.01
N PRO A 602 -1.55 -16.59 9.97
CA PRO A 602 -2.19 -15.33 9.56
C PRO A 602 -3.02 -14.74 10.71
N TYR A 603 -3.50 -13.50 10.56
CA TYR A 603 -4.17 -12.83 11.66
C TYR A 603 -5.41 -13.60 12.12
N THR A 604 -5.65 -13.52 13.42
CA THR A 604 -6.82 -14.05 14.10
C THR A 604 -7.51 -12.91 14.83
N THR A 605 -8.78 -13.08 15.18
CA THR A 605 -9.50 -12.07 15.96
C THR A 605 -8.80 -11.81 17.29
N TYR A 606 -8.60 -10.54 17.64
CA TYR A 606 -8.18 -10.11 18.96
C TYR A 606 -9.39 -9.58 19.70
N VAL A 607 -9.67 -10.13 20.88
CA VAL A 607 -10.66 -9.59 21.81
C VAL A 607 -10.07 -9.56 23.20
N ALA A 608 -10.02 -8.37 23.81
CA ALA A 608 -9.61 -8.20 25.20
C ALA A 608 -10.72 -7.48 25.96
N THR A 609 -11.12 -8.01 27.12
CA THR A 609 -12.15 -7.38 27.96
C THR A 609 -11.80 -7.48 29.44
N GLY A 610 -12.38 -6.59 30.24
CA GLY A 610 -12.21 -6.56 31.69
C GLY A 610 -12.38 -5.14 32.23
N ALA A 611 -12.02 -4.94 33.50
CA ALA A 611 -11.83 -3.59 34.01
C ALA A 611 -10.67 -2.91 33.25
N PRO A 612 -10.68 -1.58 33.06
CA PRO A 612 -9.67 -0.87 32.25
C PRO A 612 -8.21 -1.21 32.58
N HIS A 613 -7.88 -1.47 33.85
CA HIS A 613 -6.52 -1.83 34.29
C HIS A 613 -6.27 -3.34 34.47
N ALA A 614 -7.23 -4.18 34.08
CA ALA A 614 -7.19 -5.63 34.27
C ALA A 614 -7.82 -6.37 33.08
N LEU A 615 -7.46 -5.96 31.86
CA LEU A 615 -7.90 -6.60 30.63
C LEU A 615 -7.32 -8.00 30.46
N SER A 616 -8.11 -8.90 29.90
CA SER A 616 -7.67 -10.25 29.54
C SER A 616 -8.06 -10.57 28.10
N ILE A 617 -7.13 -11.18 27.35
CA ILE A 617 -7.41 -11.70 26.01
C ILE A 617 -8.37 -12.88 26.15
N LEU A 618 -9.45 -12.85 25.38
CA LEU A 618 -10.46 -13.89 25.32
C LEU A 618 -10.31 -14.73 24.07
N LYS A 619 -10.66 -16.00 24.20
CA LYS A 619 -10.82 -16.87 23.05
C LYS A 619 -12.16 -16.60 22.38
N THR A 620 -12.11 -16.40 21.08
CA THR A 620 -13.25 -16.24 20.19
C THR A 620 -13.40 -17.46 19.27
N PRO A 621 -14.62 -17.71 18.77
CA PRO A 621 -14.83 -18.67 17.68
C PRO A 621 -14.27 -18.16 16.35
N ASN A 622 -13.73 -19.06 15.53
CA ASN A 622 -13.34 -18.77 14.14
C ASN A 622 -14.50 -19.08 13.18
N ALA A 623 -14.78 -18.20 12.23
CA ALA A 623 -15.68 -18.51 11.13
C ALA A 623 -14.94 -19.34 10.08
N GLY A 624 -14.99 -20.67 10.21
CA GLY A 624 -14.30 -21.56 9.27
C GLY A 624 -12.78 -21.59 9.46
N ALA A 625 -12.05 -21.74 8.35
CA ALA A 625 -10.61 -22.01 8.35
C ALA A 625 -9.74 -20.83 7.88
N GLY A 626 -10.33 -19.69 7.56
CA GLY A 626 -9.60 -18.51 7.11
C GLY A 626 -9.43 -17.44 8.18
N GLU A 627 -8.82 -16.35 7.75
CA GLU A 627 -8.54 -15.17 8.58
C GLU A 627 -9.84 -14.50 9.01
N ASN A 628 -9.88 -14.05 10.27
CA ASN A 628 -11.02 -13.39 10.85
C ASN A 628 -10.57 -12.06 11.46
N ASP A 629 -11.19 -10.98 11.01
CA ASP A 629 -10.85 -9.62 11.37
C ASP A 629 -12.03 -8.94 12.07
N LEU A 630 -11.74 -8.16 13.11
CA LEU A 630 -12.73 -7.34 13.82
C LEU A 630 -12.30 -5.88 13.76
N PHE A 631 -13.21 -5.00 13.34
CA PHE A 631 -12.94 -3.57 13.17
C PHE A 631 -13.62 -2.71 14.24
N ALA A 632 -14.81 -3.09 14.69
CA ALA A 632 -15.58 -2.31 15.65
C ALA A 632 -16.29 -3.19 16.67
N ALA A 633 -16.50 -2.64 17.85
CA ALA A 633 -17.31 -3.26 18.90
C ALA A 633 -18.23 -2.24 19.56
N GLU A 634 -19.39 -2.70 20.02
CA GLU A 634 -20.33 -1.86 20.76
C GLU A 634 -21.07 -2.64 21.84
N THR A 635 -21.36 -1.96 22.95
CA THR A 635 -22.15 -2.50 24.05
C THR A 635 -23.62 -2.21 23.80
N ALA A 636 -24.41 -3.26 23.65
CA ALA A 636 -25.85 -3.16 23.46
C ALA A 636 -26.57 -2.79 24.76
N ALA A 637 -27.82 -2.35 24.64
CA ALA A 637 -28.65 -1.92 25.78
C ALA A 637 -28.90 -3.02 26.83
N ASP A 638 -28.75 -4.29 26.46
CA ASP A 638 -28.87 -5.44 27.37
C ASP A 638 -27.55 -5.75 28.11
N GLY A 639 -26.50 -4.97 27.87
CA GLY A 639 -25.17 -5.14 28.46
C GLY A 639 -24.29 -6.17 27.75
N SER A 640 -24.79 -6.82 26.69
CA SER A 640 -23.96 -7.67 25.84
C SER A 640 -23.06 -6.85 24.92
N THR A 641 -21.93 -7.40 24.50
CA THR A 641 -21.03 -6.74 23.56
C THR A 641 -21.12 -7.40 22.19
N TRP A 642 -21.16 -6.60 21.15
CA TRP A 642 -21.15 -7.05 19.76
C TRP A 642 -19.88 -6.58 19.10
N ALA A 643 -19.33 -7.39 18.19
CA ALA A 643 -18.19 -7.02 17.37
C ALA A 643 -18.46 -7.43 15.93
N VAL A 644 -18.00 -6.61 14.99
CA VAL A 644 -18.18 -6.86 13.56
C VAL A 644 -16.87 -6.75 12.82
N GLY A 645 -16.78 -7.52 11.74
CA GLY A 645 -15.72 -7.40 10.78
C GLY A 645 -15.87 -8.43 9.66
N TRP A 646 -14.77 -9.01 9.23
CA TRP A 646 -14.67 -9.77 7.99
C TRP A 646 -14.14 -11.17 8.27
N ASN A 647 -14.58 -12.13 7.47
CA ASN A 647 -14.05 -13.49 7.45
C ASN A 647 -13.60 -13.84 6.03
N ILE A 648 -12.34 -14.20 5.88
CA ILE A 648 -11.76 -14.60 4.59
C ILE A 648 -12.06 -16.08 4.36
N VAL A 649 -12.61 -16.43 3.20
CA VAL A 649 -12.89 -17.81 2.80
C VAL A 649 -11.68 -18.37 2.06
N PRO A 650 -10.89 -19.30 2.63
CA PRO A 650 -9.59 -19.70 2.05
C PRO A 650 -9.67 -20.30 0.65
N GLN A 651 -10.81 -20.90 0.30
CA GLN A 651 -10.99 -21.55 -0.99
C GLN A 651 -11.19 -20.55 -2.13
N THR A 652 -11.69 -19.35 -1.83
CA THR A 652 -12.08 -18.36 -2.83
C THR A 652 -11.34 -17.03 -2.68
N GLY A 653 -10.76 -16.75 -1.51
CA GLY A 653 -10.21 -15.44 -1.16
C GLY A 653 -11.27 -14.41 -0.75
N ASN A 654 -12.55 -14.68 -1.00
CA ASN A 654 -13.64 -13.74 -0.74
C ASN A 654 -13.86 -13.47 0.75
N HIS A 655 -14.37 -12.28 1.05
CA HIS A 655 -14.76 -11.83 2.37
C HIS A 655 -16.26 -12.04 2.62
N ASP A 656 -16.59 -12.59 3.79
CA ASP A 656 -17.94 -12.67 4.32
C ASP A 656 -18.09 -11.79 5.58
N PRO A 657 -19.30 -11.26 5.87
CA PRO A 657 -19.53 -10.53 7.11
C PRO A 657 -19.33 -11.43 8.34
N LEU A 658 -18.48 -11.00 9.26
CA LEU A 658 -18.27 -11.61 10.57
C LEU A 658 -19.01 -10.79 11.62
N VAL A 659 -19.89 -11.45 12.38
CA VAL A 659 -20.55 -10.85 13.56
C VAL A 659 -20.33 -11.76 14.76
N LEU A 660 -19.75 -11.20 15.82
CA LEU A 660 -19.58 -11.87 17.10
C LEU A 660 -20.46 -11.22 18.16
N HIS A 661 -21.11 -12.07 18.97
CA HIS A 661 -21.90 -11.66 20.13
C HIS A 661 -21.29 -12.23 21.40
N GLY A 662 -20.92 -11.33 22.31
CA GLY A 662 -20.28 -11.59 23.59
C GLY A 662 -21.25 -11.39 24.74
N VAL A 663 -21.50 -12.45 25.52
CA VAL A 663 -22.34 -12.41 26.72
C VAL A 663 -21.54 -12.97 27.89
N SER A 664 -21.30 -12.14 28.91
CA SER A 664 -20.54 -12.54 30.12
C SER A 664 -19.16 -13.17 29.80
N GLY A 665 -18.46 -12.60 28.80
CA GLY A 665 -17.13 -13.07 28.37
C GLY A 665 -17.13 -14.31 27.46
N ILE A 666 -18.30 -14.84 27.10
CA ILE A 666 -18.43 -15.94 26.13
C ILE A 666 -18.86 -15.37 24.78
N TRP A 667 -18.09 -15.67 23.73
CA TRP A 667 -18.33 -15.18 22.38
C TRP A 667 -18.89 -16.27 21.46
N SER A 668 -19.87 -15.90 20.64
CA SER A 668 -20.48 -16.75 19.62
C SER A 668 -20.60 -16.02 18.29
N ILE A 669 -20.48 -16.75 17.17
CA ILE A 669 -20.76 -16.21 15.84
C ILE A 669 -22.27 -16.09 15.67
N VAL A 670 -22.71 -14.95 15.15
CA VAL A 670 -24.09 -14.68 14.76
C VAL A 670 -24.14 -14.52 13.24
N SER A 671 -25.14 -15.13 12.60
CA SER A 671 -25.27 -15.06 11.15
C SER A 671 -25.76 -13.69 10.68
N SER A 672 -25.11 -13.16 9.65
CA SER A 672 -25.66 -12.13 8.76
C SER A 672 -26.47 -12.76 7.61
N PRO A 673 -27.34 -12.00 6.93
CA PRO A 673 -27.86 -12.31 5.61
C PRO A 673 -26.74 -12.78 4.66
N ARG A 674 -27.05 -13.78 3.84
CA ARG A 674 -26.08 -14.33 2.89
C ARG A 674 -26.05 -13.50 1.61
N PHE A 675 -24.85 -13.18 1.17
CA PHE A 675 -24.57 -12.58 -0.13
C PHE A 675 -24.21 -13.67 -1.14
N ALA A 676 -24.00 -13.30 -2.41
CA ALA A 676 -23.63 -14.28 -3.43
C ALA A 676 -22.27 -14.91 -3.07
N ALA A 677 -22.09 -16.21 -3.33
CA ALA A 677 -20.86 -16.92 -2.94
C ALA A 677 -19.56 -16.37 -3.61
N SER A 678 -19.71 -15.49 -4.60
CA SER A 678 -18.63 -14.84 -5.34
C SER A 678 -18.48 -13.34 -5.06
N SER A 679 -19.14 -12.79 -4.03
CA SER A 679 -19.06 -11.36 -3.68
C SER A 679 -18.29 -11.16 -2.38
N ASP A 680 -17.40 -10.17 -2.34
CA ASP A 680 -16.86 -9.67 -1.07
C ASP A 680 -17.94 -8.89 -0.34
N SER A 681 -18.13 -9.16 0.94
CA SER A 681 -19.06 -8.43 1.79
C SER A 681 -18.52 -8.43 3.22
N GLY A 682 -18.68 -7.31 3.91
CA GLY A 682 -18.14 -7.18 5.25
C GLY A 682 -18.54 -5.89 5.92
N PHE A 683 -18.43 -5.86 7.25
CA PHE A 683 -18.73 -4.69 8.05
C PHE A 683 -17.48 -3.94 8.46
N ALA A 684 -17.54 -2.61 8.45
CA ALA A 684 -16.50 -1.74 8.98
C ALA A 684 -16.86 -1.24 10.39
N ASN A 685 -18.16 -1.08 10.70
CA ASN A 685 -18.57 -0.47 11.96
C ASN A 685 -19.93 -0.96 12.47
N ILE A 686 -20.15 -0.81 13.78
CA ILE A 686 -21.39 -1.14 14.48
C ILE A 686 -21.71 -0.08 15.54
N THR A 687 -22.98 0.29 15.69
CA THR A 687 -23.45 1.15 16.77
C THR A 687 -24.73 0.58 17.41
N ALA A 688 -24.85 0.75 18.73
CA ALA A 688 -26.08 0.53 19.46
C ALA A 688 -27.03 1.70 19.23
N ILE A 689 -28.32 1.39 19.21
CA ILE A 689 -29.37 2.39 19.07
C ILE A 689 -29.92 2.69 20.46
N PRO A 690 -29.95 3.97 20.88
CA PRO A 690 -30.62 4.34 22.13
C PRO A 690 -32.07 3.86 22.15
N GLY A 691 -32.41 2.99 23.11
CA GLY A 691 -33.73 2.37 23.23
C GLY A 691 -33.85 0.96 22.65
N GLY A 692 -32.82 0.43 22.00
CA GLY A 692 -32.72 -0.98 21.57
C GLY A 692 -32.45 -1.15 20.07
N GLY A 693 -31.78 -2.25 19.73
CA GLY A 693 -31.31 -2.58 18.38
C GLY A 693 -29.86 -2.12 18.11
N LEU A 694 -29.33 -2.56 16.98
CA LEU A 694 -27.99 -2.30 16.47
C LEU A 694 -28.05 -1.97 14.98
N TRP A 695 -27.16 -1.09 14.54
CA TRP A 695 -26.84 -0.89 13.13
C TRP A 695 -25.42 -1.36 12.86
N ALA A 696 -25.20 -2.00 11.71
CA ALA A 696 -23.87 -2.26 11.17
C ALA A 696 -23.77 -1.76 9.73
N VAL A 697 -22.61 -1.26 9.34
CA VAL A 697 -22.35 -0.72 8.00
C VAL A 697 -21.05 -1.26 7.42
N GLY A 698 -20.97 -1.28 6.10
CA GLY A 698 -19.78 -1.69 5.38
C GLY A 698 -20.03 -1.75 3.88
N VAL A 699 -19.57 -2.84 3.26
CA VAL A 699 -19.57 -3.01 1.79
C VAL A 699 -20.15 -4.34 1.34
N THR A 700 -20.60 -4.36 0.09
CA THR A 700 -20.93 -5.59 -0.64
C THR A 700 -20.61 -5.43 -2.12
N SER A 701 -19.95 -6.41 -2.74
CA SER A 701 -19.59 -6.36 -4.16
C SER A 701 -20.82 -6.45 -5.06
N GLN A 702 -20.76 -5.71 -6.15
CA GLN A 702 -21.72 -5.76 -7.24
C GLN A 702 -21.22 -6.68 -8.37
N THR A 703 -22.12 -7.03 -9.29
CA THR A 703 -21.79 -7.89 -10.44
C THR A 703 -20.76 -7.28 -11.40
N ASN A 704 -20.51 -5.98 -11.32
CA ASN A 704 -19.52 -5.26 -12.13
C ASN A 704 -18.14 -5.19 -11.46
N GLY A 705 -17.94 -5.82 -10.31
CA GLY A 705 -16.68 -5.80 -9.56
C GLY A 705 -16.58 -4.65 -8.53
N ASN A 706 -17.43 -3.63 -8.62
CA ASN A 706 -17.39 -2.48 -7.72
C ASN A 706 -18.13 -2.73 -6.41
N TYR A 707 -17.78 -1.99 -5.36
CA TYR A 707 -18.47 -2.03 -4.06
C TYR A 707 -19.72 -1.16 -4.01
N ALA A 708 -20.75 -1.68 -3.33
CA ALA A 708 -21.94 -0.96 -2.92
C ALA A 708 -21.98 -0.78 -1.40
N THR A 709 -22.70 0.25 -0.96
CA THR A 709 -22.97 0.48 0.47
C THR A 709 -23.81 -0.66 1.06
N LEU A 710 -23.35 -1.22 2.18
CA LEU A 710 -24.09 -2.20 2.98
C LEU A 710 -24.51 -1.57 4.31
N ILE A 711 -25.80 -1.68 4.65
CA ILE A 711 -26.34 -1.31 5.96
C ILE A 711 -27.24 -2.45 6.43
N GLU A 712 -27.01 -2.93 7.64
CA GLU A 712 -27.85 -3.94 8.28
C GLU A 712 -28.34 -3.51 9.66
N TYR A 713 -29.55 -3.94 10.00
CA TYR A 713 -30.21 -3.70 11.27
C TYR A 713 -30.40 -5.01 12.04
N HIS A 714 -30.17 -4.98 13.35
CA HIS A 714 -30.55 -6.05 14.27
C HIS A 714 -31.41 -5.48 15.39
N ARG A 715 -32.47 -6.20 15.79
CA ARG A 715 -33.37 -5.77 16.87
C ARG A 715 -32.91 -6.19 18.26
#